data_AF-A0A2I0K5W7-F1
#
_entry.id   AF-A0A2I0K5W7-F1
#
_cell.length_a   1.000
_cell.length_b   1.000
_cell.length_c   1.000
_cell.angle_alpha   90.00
_cell.angle_beta   90.00
_cell.angle_gamma   90.00
#
_symmetry.space_group_name_H-M   'P 1'
#
loop_
_entity.id
_entity.type
_entity.pdbx_description
1 polymer ?
#
loop_
_entity_poly.entity_id
_entity_poly.type
_entity_poly.pdbx_seq_one_letter_code
_entity_poly.pdbx_strand_id
1 'polypeptide(L)'
;MSSTAAKPPLKPLSPQEWELLIDDFQHGRDASWTSQYSIPSILEQALSYLLKRDSPLSLKHSLILFMEEFSALIFQLSSLSQLMDTLRSIVQAPLDPPHYSYTLKEQMMVSTTSIFITIVDDPSSQLLPSLEGLVELLLVIINRPNHGPDRQTRGIACECLRELERAYPCLLSDLAGHLWSLCQSERTHASQSYILLFTQVVHNIAIHRVSTSILNTSIPLIPFNVPQWVLGLGLSREVSNCKELRRAMSFLLEWPHVFTPFGMMEFMGMVMPVAVALELQPSMLKVQFFGMIHSYDPLLCHVVLRLYLHFLDAFDGQEGEIARLLVSASNEAQSPLVFRLLALHWLLGIFNGLLTSDDDSKRKLILGMALSFYPNVFDPLALKALKLDLLALFSICLESSQREGENRLSMRNVFEKGLVSVSAFKWMPPWSTETAVAFRTFHKFLIDASSHSDADSTSKRMLTESAIFHSLQEMLVDLTLEFPRLVPVVVAFTNRFLGCQKHRCLGEGLLQTLDENLLPKVIVDHKLVAYFPLFDKIAESDTIPPRRLLELLTDLMVFIVKKHEPDAGLRAWSQGSKVLCICRTMMMHHQSSRLFVRLSRLLAFTCLYFPDLEVRDNARIYLRMLVCIPGKKLRELLNLGENLIGVAPSAQSGSFFNVQSPRRPHDPKRSRNVSAYVHLQRVIPLLVRQSWSLSVSTLCFGEGKPDYLLGVKDNEPKSDDGGIESSSGGQINSESERAHLPQEPLRVMDAKISQLLETLRRHFSCIPDFRHMLGIKVRIPCYLSFESEPFSRIWGRNAPDGNMDELEDLPAMYATVLNFSSSAPYGSIPSCRVPFLIGEPTEESTSSDKKVSSEIVPYDNGSHENDDSSRALVMIELEPREPTPGLVDVFLESNAENGQIIRGQLHGITVGIEDMFLKAIIPSDVLEEATPAYNSDLFTSLWEAFGSSSNFGREIFPLQGGKGAAVISGTQSVKLLEVPASSLIQSIERQLAPFVVSVIGEPLVDLIRDGGIIRDVVWKDVELDLPVDSTSLITGIGTSPLALKYIDEGDEIKGDFAGDMRTRMGCIHILIFLPPRFHLLLQMEVGDVSTLVRIRTDHWPCLAYIDDYLEALYLAH
;
A
#
# COMPACT_ATOMS: atom_id res chain seq x y z
N MET A 1 62.22 -51.78 -31.03
CA MET A 1 62.74 -52.99 -31.71
C MET A 1 61.74 -54.09 -31.43
N SER A 2 60.87 -54.47 -32.36
CA SER A 2 59.96 -55.57 -32.04
C SER A 2 59.42 -56.24 -33.28
N SER A 3 59.76 -57.53 -33.38
CA SER A 3 58.98 -58.56 -34.04
C SER A 3 57.50 -58.22 -34.05
N THR A 4 56.86 -58.28 -35.22
CA THR A 4 55.41 -58.39 -35.35
C THR A 4 54.99 -59.73 -34.75
N ALA A 5 54.91 -59.77 -33.43
CA ALA A 5 54.29 -60.83 -32.67
C ALA A 5 52.81 -60.87 -33.08
N ALA A 6 52.36 -62.03 -33.56
CA ALA A 6 50.94 -62.31 -33.66
C ALA A 6 50.30 -61.99 -32.30
N LYS A 7 49.31 -61.08 -32.29
CA LYS A 7 48.53 -60.82 -31.08
C LYS A 7 47.97 -62.17 -30.59
N PRO A 8 48.03 -62.46 -29.28
CA PRO A 8 47.49 -63.71 -28.74
C PRO A 8 45.99 -63.81 -29.08
N PRO A 9 45.44 -65.03 -29.26
CA PRO A 9 44.01 -65.20 -29.48
C PRO A 9 43.25 -64.57 -28.32
N LEU A 10 42.32 -63.67 -28.65
CA LEU A 10 41.52 -62.96 -27.65
C LEU A 10 40.73 -63.98 -26.82
N LYS A 11 40.81 -63.86 -25.50
CA LYS A 11 40.09 -64.73 -24.57
C LYS A 11 38.58 -64.56 -24.85
N PRO A 12 37.82 -65.64 -25.08
CA PRO A 12 36.38 -65.54 -25.26
C PRO A 12 35.75 -65.11 -23.93
N LEU A 13 34.87 -64.10 -23.99
CA LEU A 13 34.12 -63.63 -22.83
C LEU A 13 33.18 -64.73 -22.31
N SER A 14 33.22 -64.95 -20.99
CA SER A 14 32.30 -65.80 -20.25
C SER A 14 30.91 -65.15 -20.12
N PRO A 15 29.85 -65.92 -19.81
CA PRO A 15 28.51 -65.35 -19.65
C PRO A 15 28.43 -64.21 -18.62
N GLN A 16 29.17 -64.33 -17.51
CA GLN A 16 29.24 -63.30 -16.47
C GLN A 16 30.01 -62.05 -16.93
N GLU A 17 31.10 -62.24 -17.69
CA GLU A 17 31.84 -61.12 -18.29
C GLU A 17 30.98 -60.37 -19.33
N TRP A 18 30.09 -61.06 -20.06
CA TRP A 18 29.12 -60.42 -20.95
C TRP A 18 28.07 -59.60 -20.21
N GLU A 19 27.50 -60.11 -19.12
CA GLU A 19 26.53 -59.37 -18.30
C GLU A 19 27.16 -58.10 -17.69
N LEU A 20 28.41 -58.20 -17.20
CA LEU A 20 29.16 -57.05 -16.70
C LEU A 20 29.48 -56.03 -17.79
N LEU A 21 29.84 -56.48 -18.99
CA LEU A 21 30.08 -55.59 -20.13
C LEU A 21 28.81 -54.81 -20.49
N ILE A 22 27.64 -55.47 -20.56
CA ILE A 22 26.37 -54.80 -20.87
C ILE A 22 26.03 -53.76 -19.81
N ASP A 23 26.16 -54.09 -18.52
CA ASP A 23 25.91 -53.16 -17.41
C ASP A 23 26.85 -51.95 -17.45
N ASP A 24 28.13 -52.16 -17.74
CA ASP A 24 29.12 -51.08 -17.83
C ASP A 24 28.85 -50.13 -18.99
N PHE A 25 28.43 -50.63 -20.15
CA PHE A 25 28.05 -49.79 -21.28
C PHE A 25 26.79 -48.95 -20.98
N GLN A 26 25.78 -49.53 -20.31
CA GLN A 26 24.57 -48.80 -19.92
C GLN A 26 24.84 -47.69 -18.88
N HIS A 27 25.87 -47.86 -18.04
CA HIS A 27 26.31 -46.85 -17.07
C HIS A 27 27.38 -45.88 -17.60
N GLY A 28 27.73 -45.95 -18.90
CA GLY A 28 28.74 -45.07 -19.52
C GLY A 28 30.19 -45.35 -19.06
N ARG A 29 30.51 -46.59 -18.66
CA ARG A 29 31.84 -47.06 -18.22
C ARG A 29 32.56 -47.88 -19.31
N ASP A 30 32.34 -47.53 -20.57
CA ASP A 30 32.83 -48.19 -21.79
C ASP A 30 34.35 -48.10 -22.00
N ALA A 31 35.01 -47.06 -21.44
CA ALA A 31 36.45 -46.82 -21.56
C ALA A 31 37.32 -47.98 -21.02
N SER A 32 36.83 -48.71 -20.02
CA SER A 32 37.54 -49.84 -19.42
C SER A 32 37.62 -51.04 -20.37
N TRP A 33 36.52 -51.35 -21.05
CA TRP A 33 36.39 -52.47 -21.98
C TRP A 33 36.99 -52.17 -23.36
N THR A 34 36.80 -50.95 -23.88
CA THR A 34 37.38 -50.51 -25.16
C THR A 34 38.90 -50.41 -25.14
N SER A 35 39.51 -50.31 -23.95
CA SER A 35 40.98 -50.40 -23.78
C SER A 35 41.53 -51.83 -23.85
N GLN A 36 40.71 -52.83 -23.49
CA GLN A 36 41.09 -54.24 -23.43
C GLN A 36 40.71 -55.02 -24.68
N TYR A 37 39.57 -54.68 -25.29
CA TYR A 37 39.06 -55.27 -26.52
C TYR A 37 38.75 -54.18 -27.54
N SER A 38 39.22 -54.34 -28.78
CA SER A 38 38.81 -53.45 -29.87
C SER A 38 37.35 -53.68 -30.23
N ILE A 39 36.61 -52.62 -30.54
CA ILE A 39 35.18 -52.67 -30.86
C ILE A 39 34.81 -53.73 -31.93
N PRO A 40 35.55 -53.88 -33.06
CA PRO A 40 35.26 -54.94 -34.04
C PRO A 40 35.43 -56.36 -33.48
N SER A 41 36.33 -56.55 -32.50
CA SER A 41 36.47 -57.84 -31.83
C SER A 41 35.33 -58.12 -30.86
N ILE A 42 34.77 -57.10 -30.20
CA ILE A 42 33.59 -57.27 -29.34
C ILE A 42 32.41 -57.71 -30.21
N LEU A 43 32.26 -57.11 -31.39
CA LEU A 43 31.25 -57.51 -32.38
C LEU A 43 31.42 -58.95 -32.88
N GLU A 44 32.63 -59.34 -33.32
CA GLU A 44 32.88 -60.73 -33.76
C GLU A 44 32.65 -61.75 -32.63
N GLN A 45 33.03 -61.42 -31.40
CA GLN A 45 32.76 -62.28 -30.24
C GLN A 45 31.26 -62.35 -29.92
N ALA A 46 30.51 -61.25 -30.04
CA ALA A 46 29.07 -61.24 -29.85
C ALA A 46 28.35 -62.07 -30.93
N LEU A 47 28.66 -61.84 -32.21
CA LEU A 47 28.09 -62.57 -33.34
C LEU A 47 28.40 -64.07 -33.26
N SER A 48 29.64 -64.43 -32.93
CA SER A 48 30.01 -65.85 -32.73
C SER A 48 29.33 -66.46 -31.51
N TYR A 49 29.10 -65.70 -30.44
CA TYR A 49 28.36 -66.16 -29.27
C TYR A 49 26.88 -66.45 -29.57
N LEU A 50 26.24 -65.64 -30.41
CA LEU A 50 24.84 -65.87 -30.86
C LEU A 50 24.68 -67.21 -31.60
N LEU A 51 25.71 -67.65 -32.34
CA LEU A 51 25.74 -68.91 -33.08
C LEU A 51 26.08 -70.13 -32.22
N LYS A 52 26.58 -69.95 -30.98
CA LYS A 52 26.86 -71.08 -30.08
C LYS A 52 25.57 -71.77 -29.66
N ARG A 53 25.58 -73.10 -29.65
CA ARG A 53 24.44 -73.91 -29.19
C ARG A 53 24.31 -73.88 -27.68
N ASP A 54 25.42 -73.99 -26.94
CA ASP A 54 25.41 -74.17 -25.47
C ASP A 54 25.15 -72.89 -24.65
N SER A 55 24.85 -71.75 -25.28
CA SER A 55 24.67 -70.47 -24.60
C SER A 55 23.20 -70.21 -24.19
N PRO A 56 22.95 -69.59 -23.01
CA PRO A 56 21.60 -69.30 -22.53
C PRO A 56 20.85 -68.31 -23.42
N LEU A 57 19.57 -68.57 -23.67
CA LEU A 57 18.70 -67.73 -24.50
C LEU A 57 18.57 -66.31 -23.96
N SER A 58 18.48 -66.11 -22.64
CA SER A 58 18.38 -64.78 -22.03
C SER A 58 19.55 -63.88 -22.44
N LEU A 59 20.78 -64.38 -22.32
CA LEU A 59 21.98 -63.66 -22.70
C LEU A 59 22.05 -63.38 -24.21
N LYS A 60 21.56 -64.31 -25.06
CA LYS A 60 21.46 -64.03 -26.50
C LYS A 60 20.53 -62.83 -26.79
N HIS A 61 19.38 -62.74 -26.11
CA HIS A 61 18.49 -61.58 -26.28
C HIS A 61 19.14 -60.30 -25.75
N SER A 62 19.80 -60.35 -24.58
CA SER A 62 20.53 -59.20 -24.04
C SER A 62 21.65 -58.73 -24.95
N LEU A 63 22.38 -59.65 -25.60
CA LEU A 63 23.42 -59.30 -26.56
C LEU A 63 22.87 -58.67 -27.83
N ILE A 64 21.73 -59.16 -28.35
CA ILE A 64 21.08 -58.56 -29.51
C ILE A 64 20.62 -57.13 -29.18
N LEU A 65 20.00 -56.91 -28.01
CA LEU A 65 19.59 -55.58 -27.55
C LEU A 65 20.79 -54.65 -27.33
N PHE A 66 21.87 -55.15 -26.75
CA PHE A 66 23.12 -54.41 -26.59
C PHE A 66 23.70 -53.95 -27.94
N MET A 67 23.71 -54.85 -28.93
CA MET A 67 24.18 -54.52 -30.28
C MET A 67 23.30 -53.48 -30.98
N GLU A 68 22.00 -53.49 -30.72
CA GLU A 68 21.06 -52.49 -31.22
C GLU A 68 21.23 -51.12 -30.54
N GLU A 69 21.29 -51.11 -29.19
CA GLU A 69 21.43 -49.90 -28.37
C GLU A 69 22.72 -49.12 -28.68
N PHE A 70 23.83 -49.82 -28.86
CA PHE A 70 25.14 -49.23 -29.17
C PHE A 70 25.55 -49.39 -30.64
N SER A 71 24.57 -49.50 -31.54
CA SER A 71 24.79 -49.82 -32.96
C SER A 71 25.75 -48.84 -33.66
N ALA A 72 25.60 -47.53 -33.42
CA ALA A 72 26.47 -46.49 -34.00
C ALA A 72 27.94 -46.56 -33.53
N LEU A 73 28.19 -47.13 -32.35
CA LEU A 73 29.54 -47.30 -31.81
C LEU A 73 30.15 -48.63 -32.28
N ILE A 74 29.34 -49.70 -32.27
CA ILE A 74 29.79 -51.08 -32.46
C ILE A 74 30.01 -51.43 -33.94
N PHE A 75 29.12 -50.97 -34.82
CA PHE A 75 29.14 -51.37 -36.22
C PHE A 75 29.84 -50.35 -37.12
N GLN A 76 30.60 -50.88 -38.07
CA GLN A 76 31.14 -50.16 -39.22
C GLN A 76 30.52 -50.70 -40.51
N LEU A 77 30.52 -49.93 -41.60
CA LEU A 77 29.90 -50.33 -42.88
C LEU A 77 30.36 -51.72 -43.38
N SER A 78 31.62 -52.09 -43.15
CA SER A 78 32.18 -53.40 -43.52
C SER A 78 31.61 -54.58 -42.72
N SER A 79 31.18 -54.34 -41.48
CA SER A 79 30.71 -55.37 -40.55
C SER A 79 29.24 -55.78 -40.75
N LEU A 80 28.48 -55.03 -41.55
CA LEU A 80 27.08 -55.35 -41.88
C LEU A 80 26.95 -56.66 -42.67
N SER A 81 27.95 -57.01 -43.48
CA SER A 81 28.00 -58.30 -44.19
C SER A 81 28.05 -59.49 -43.21
N GLN A 82 28.87 -59.39 -42.16
CA GLN A 82 28.97 -60.40 -41.10
C GLN A 82 27.64 -60.51 -40.34
N LEU A 83 27.02 -59.39 -39.98
CA LEU A 83 25.70 -59.35 -39.33
C LEU A 83 24.66 -60.10 -40.16
N MET A 84 24.62 -59.84 -41.47
CA MET A 84 23.71 -60.50 -42.42
C MET A 84 23.91 -62.00 -42.51
N ASP A 85 25.16 -62.47 -42.49
CA ASP A 85 25.46 -63.90 -42.51
C ASP A 85 25.01 -64.58 -41.20
N THR A 86 25.20 -63.93 -40.05
CA THR A 86 24.64 -64.39 -38.77
C THR A 86 23.11 -64.43 -38.78
N LEU A 87 22.45 -63.38 -39.28
CA LEU A 87 20.99 -63.35 -39.40
C LEU A 87 20.50 -64.52 -40.25
N ARG A 88 21.10 -64.73 -41.42
CA ARG A 88 20.76 -65.83 -42.33
C ARG A 88 20.91 -67.19 -41.63
N SER A 89 22.00 -67.39 -40.91
CA SER A 89 22.25 -68.62 -40.14
C SER A 89 21.21 -68.87 -39.05
N ILE A 90 20.86 -67.84 -38.26
CA ILE A 90 19.89 -67.94 -37.16
C ILE A 90 18.46 -68.16 -37.69
N VAL A 91 18.06 -67.44 -38.74
CA VAL A 91 16.72 -67.54 -39.33
C VAL A 91 16.52 -68.91 -39.99
N GLN A 92 17.53 -69.41 -40.72
CA GLN A 92 17.47 -70.70 -41.42
C GLN A 92 17.71 -71.91 -40.49
N ALA A 93 18.19 -71.71 -39.26
CA ALA A 93 18.38 -72.79 -38.30
C ALA A 93 17.07 -73.54 -38.01
N PRO A 94 17.08 -74.88 -37.86
CA PRO A 94 15.89 -75.62 -37.44
C PRO A 94 15.46 -75.20 -36.03
N LEU A 95 14.17 -75.30 -35.74
CA LEU A 95 13.64 -74.97 -34.42
C LEU A 95 14.12 -75.99 -33.39
N ASP A 96 14.74 -75.49 -32.33
CA ASP A 96 15.18 -76.28 -31.19
C ASP A 96 14.86 -75.47 -29.92
N PRO A 97 13.74 -75.74 -29.22
CA PRO A 97 13.23 -74.90 -28.13
C PRO A 97 14.25 -74.43 -27.07
N PRO A 98 15.25 -75.23 -26.66
CA PRO A 98 16.29 -74.76 -25.73
C PRO A 98 17.34 -73.78 -26.32
N HIS A 99 17.50 -73.71 -27.65
CA HIS A 99 18.65 -73.04 -28.28
C HIS A 99 18.28 -72.05 -29.41
N TYR A 100 17.21 -72.32 -30.14
CA TYR A 100 16.66 -71.50 -31.22
C TYR A 100 15.13 -71.45 -31.13
N SER A 101 14.62 -70.39 -30.50
CA SER A 101 13.19 -70.08 -30.42
C SER A 101 12.74 -69.17 -31.57
N TYR A 102 11.43 -69.13 -31.83
CA TYR A 102 10.83 -68.13 -32.71
C TYR A 102 11.14 -66.70 -32.24
N THR A 103 11.10 -66.46 -30.92
CA THR A 103 11.39 -65.14 -30.34
C THR A 103 12.81 -64.65 -30.64
N LEU A 104 13.79 -65.55 -30.68
CA LEU A 104 15.18 -65.19 -31.00
C LEU A 104 15.32 -64.81 -32.47
N LYS A 105 14.67 -65.56 -33.38
CA LYS A 105 14.65 -65.24 -34.81
C LYS A 105 13.97 -63.89 -35.06
N GLU A 106 12.86 -63.68 -34.40
CA GLU A 106 12.06 -62.44 -34.46
C GLU A 106 12.85 -61.23 -33.97
N GLN A 107 13.44 -61.31 -32.77
CA GLN A 107 14.28 -60.24 -32.23
C GLN A 107 15.50 -59.96 -33.12
N MET A 108 16.15 -61.01 -33.64
CA MET A 108 17.31 -60.84 -34.53
C MET A 108 16.94 -60.12 -35.84
N MET A 109 15.77 -60.43 -36.42
CA MET A 109 15.27 -59.71 -37.60
C MET A 109 15.03 -58.23 -37.30
N VAL A 110 14.30 -57.93 -36.20
CA VAL A 110 13.99 -56.55 -35.80
C VAL A 110 15.26 -55.75 -35.54
N SER A 111 16.17 -56.27 -34.71
CA SER A 111 17.40 -55.58 -34.37
C SER A 111 18.32 -55.44 -35.59
N THR A 112 18.40 -56.44 -36.48
CA THR A 112 19.19 -56.29 -37.72
C THR A 112 18.62 -55.19 -38.60
N THR A 113 17.30 -55.15 -38.81
CA THR A 113 16.66 -54.08 -39.59
C THR A 113 16.89 -52.69 -38.95
N SER A 114 16.72 -52.58 -37.64
CA SER A 114 16.98 -51.34 -36.87
C SER A 114 18.42 -50.86 -37.00
N ILE A 115 19.39 -51.76 -36.87
CA ILE A 115 20.83 -51.51 -37.06
C ILE A 115 21.12 -51.04 -38.50
N PHE A 116 20.52 -51.70 -39.50
CA PHE A 116 20.66 -51.31 -40.90
C PHE A 116 20.15 -49.88 -41.15
N ILE A 117 18.97 -49.55 -40.66
CA ILE A 117 18.38 -48.20 -40.80
C ILE A 117 19.24 -47.15 -40.11
N THR A 118 19.81 -47.46 -38.93
CA THR A 118 20.59 -46.50 -38.13
C THR A 118 21.97 -46.20 -38.73
N ILE A 119 22.58 -47.16 -39.42
CA ILE A 119 23.95 -47.03 -39.96
C ILE A 119 23.95 -46.58 -41.41
N VAL A 120 22.90 -46.90 -42.17
CA VAL A 120 22.83 -46.63 -43.61
C VAL A 120 21.98 -45.38 -43.85
N ASP A 121 22.62 -44.21 -43.80
CA ASP A 121 21.97 -42.92 -44.08
C ASP A 121 21.56 -42.73 -45.56
N ASP A 122 22.33 -43.30 -46.50
CA ASP A 122 22.08 -43.23 -47.96
C ASP A 122 22.52 -44.55 -48.63
N PRO A 123 21.69 -45.21 -49.46
CA PRO A 123 22.05 -46.44 -50.18
C PRO A 123 23.16 -46.21 -51.22
N SER A 124 24.41 -46.11 -50.76
CA SER A 124 25.60 -46.07 -51.61
C SER A 124 25.90 -47.45 -52.24
N SER A 125 26.60 -47.45 -53.39
CA SER A 125 26.87 -48.65 -54.20
C SER A 125 27.63 -49.78 -53.48
N GLN A 126 28.31 -49.50 -52.36
CA GLN A 126 29.03 -50.50 -51.57
C GLN A 126 28.13 -51.30 -50.61
N LEU A 127 26.98 -50.73 -50.23
CA LEU A 127 26.05 -51.30 -49.24
C LEU A 127 24.85 -52.01 -49.88
N LEU A 128 24.63 -51.80 -51.18
CA LEU A 128 23.51 -52.34 -51.94
C LEU A 128 23.36 -53.86 -51.81
N PRO A 129 24.43 -54.68 -51.91
CA PRO A 129 24.28 -56.14 -51.83
C PRO A 129 23.82 -56.64 -50.45
N SER A 130 24.16 -55.92 -49.37
CA SER A 130 23.77 -56.28 -48.01
C SER A 130 22.31 -55.90 -47.74
N LEU A 131 21.87 -54.74 -48.24
CA LEU A 131 20.47 -54.32 -48.18
C LEU A 131 19.57 -55.21 -49.05
N GLU A 132 19.99 -55.52 -50.28
CA GLU A 132 19.31 -56.47 -51.16
C GLU A 132 19.19 -57.83 -50.48
N GLY A 133 20.30 -58.35 -49.91
CA GLY A 133 20.29 -59.61 -49.19
C GLY A 133 19.39 -59.64 -47.96
N LEU A 134 19.19 -58.49 -47.28
CA LEU A 134 18.24 -58.36 -46.17
C LEU A 134 16.80 -58.40 -46.66
N VAL A 135 16.48 -57.59 -47.66
CA VAL A 135 15.15 -57.55 -48.27
C VAL A 135 14.79 -58.91 -48.87
N GLU A 136 15.70 -59.57 -49.59
CA GLU A 136 15.51 -60.93 -50.12
C GLU A 136 15.20 -61.93 -49.01
N LEU A 137 15.95 -61.91 -47.91
CA LEU A 137 15.72 -62.83 -46.79
C LEU A 137 14.34 -62.62 -46.18
N LEU A 138 13.92 -61.36 -45.98
CA LEU A 138 12.59 -61.03 -45.47
C LEU A 138 11.49 -61.44 -46.47
N LEU A 139 11.71 -61.22 -47.78
CA LEU A 139 10.79 -61.63 -48.85
C LEU A 139 10.60 -63.16 -48.90
N VAL A 140 11.67 -63.94 -48.70
CA VAL A 140 11.60 -65.40 -48.58
C VAL A 140 10.70 -65.84 -47.43
N ILE A 141 10.76 -65.15 -46.30
CA ILE A 141 9.96 -65.46 -45.10
C ILE A 141 8.47 -65.17 -45.37
N ILE A 142 8.16 -64.02 -45.97
CA ILE A 142 6.76 -63.64 -46.22
C ILE A 142 6.11 -64.42 -47.38
N ASN A 143 6.89 -65.02 -48.29
CA ASN A 143 6.38 -65.79 -49.43
C ASN A 143 5.87 -67.20 -49.07
N ARG A 144 5.46 -67.41 -47.82
CA ARG A 144 4.85 -68.66 -47.31
C ARG A 144 3.50 -68.38 -46.64
N PRO A 145 2.52 -67.82 -47.37
CA PRO A 145 1.24 -67.45 -46.78
C PRO A 145 0.52 -68.67 -46.21
N ASN A 146 -0.25 -68.45 -45.13
CA ASN A 146 -1.04 -69.48 -44.44
C ASN A 146 -0.25 -70.61 -43.76
N HIS A 147 1.08 -70.52 -43.65
CA HIS A 147 1.82 -71.45 -42.81
C HIS A 147 1.58 -71.08 -41.32
N GLY A 148 1.12 -72.04 -40.52
CA GLY A 148 0.64 -71.78 -39.16
C GLY A 148 1.73 -71.44 -38.13
N PRO A 149 2.82 -72.21 -38.04
CA PRO A 149 3.84 -72.07 -36.99
C PRO A 149 4.67 -70.78 -37.04
N ASP A 150 4.90 -70.23 -38.23
CA ASP A 150 5.70 -69.04 -38.52
C ASP A 150 4.85 -67.77 -38.73
N ARG A 151 3.54 -67.82 -38.46
CA ARG A 151 2.62 -66.68 -38.68
C ARG A 151 3.08 -65.37 -38.05
N GLN A 152 3.62 -65.43 -36.82
CA GLN A 152 4.13 -64.25 -36.11
C GLN A 152 5.45 -63.77 -36.73
N THR A 153 6.34 -64.70 -37.04
CA THR A 153 7.61 -64.42 -37.72
C THR A 153 7.40 -63.79 -39.09
N ARG A 154 6.38 -64.20 -39.87
CA ARG A 154 5.98 -63.54 -41.12
C ARG A 154 5.44 -62.14 -40.87
N GLY A 155 4.59 -61.97 -39.87
CA GLY A 155 4.13 -60.64 -39.45
C GLY A 155 5.29 -59.71 -39.15
N ILE A 156 6.26 -60.16 -38.36
CA ILE A 156 7.47 -59.39 -38.01
C ILE A 156 8.35 -59.12 -39.24
N ALA A 157 8.47 -60.08 -40.17
CA ALA A 157 9.18 -59.84 -41.43
C ALA A 157 8.47 -58.78 -42.29
N CYS A 158 7.13 -58.76 -42.33
CA CYS A 158 6.36 -57.68 -42.96
C CYS A 158 6.59 -56.33 -42.28
N GLU A 159 6.63 -56.28 -40.94
CA GLU A 159 6.94 -55.05 -40.19
C GLU A 159 8.37 -54.57 -40.47
N CYS A 160 9.35 -55.48 -40.53
CA CYS A 160 10.74 -55.15 -40.89
C CYS A 160 10.83 -54.58 -42.31
N LEU A 161 10.13 -55.19 -43.28
CA LEU A 161 10.03 -54.65 -44.64
C LEU A 161 9.33 -53.29 -44.67
N ARG A 162 8.32 -53.08 -43.80
CA ARG A 162 7.59 -51.82 -43.70
C ARG A 162 8.47 -50.71 -43.13
N GLU A 163 9.31 -51.00 -42.13
CA GLU A 163 10.29 -50.05 -41.60
C GLU A 163 11.37 -49.71 -42.63
N LEU A 164 11.86 -50.69 -43.39
CA LEU A 164 12.77 -50.43 -44.52
C LEU A 164 12.13 -49.55 -45.59
N GLU A 165 10.85 -49.77 -45.90
CA GLU A 165 10.06 -48.95 -46.82
C GLU A 165 9.77 -47.54 -46.26
N ARG A 166 9.76 -47.35 -44.93
CA ARG A 166 9.69 -46.02 -44.29
C ARG A 166 11.03 -45.29 -44.34
N ALA A 167 12.14 -46.00 -44.11
CA ALA A 167 13.50 -45.46 -44.16
C ALA A 167 13.94 -45.12 -45.59
N TYR A 168 13.58 -45.97 -46.55
CA TYR A 168 13.85 -45.79 -47.98
C TYR A 168 12.52 -45.79 -48.75
N PRO A 169 11.83 -44.63 -48.85
CA PRO A 169 10.50 -44.53 -49.45
C PRO A 169 10.47 -45.10 -50.85
N CYS A 170 9.46 -45.92 -51.17
CA CYS A 170 9.21 -46.68 -52.40
C CYS A 170 10.10 -47.91 -52.66
N LEU A 171 11.04 -48.32 -51.78
CA LEU A 171 11.98 -49.45 -51.98
C LEU A 171 11.36 -50.72 -52.58
N LEU A 172 10.11 -51.02 -52.21
CA LEU A 172 9.35 -52.20 -52.65
C LEU A 172 8.36 -51.91 -53.80
N SER A 173 8.48 -50.76 -54.47
CA SER A 173 7.55 -50.28 -55.51
C SER A 173 7.33 -51.28 -56.63
N ASP A 174 8.39 -51.96 -57.03
CA ASP A 174 8.43 -52.91 -58.15
C ASP A 174 7.81 -54.26 -57.78
N LEU A 175 7.65 -54.52 -56.47
CA LEU A 175 7.07 -55.73 -55.91
C LEU A 175 5.62 -55.55 -55.43
N ALA A 176 5.02 -54.37 -55.65
CA ALA A 176 3.66 -54.06 -55.21
C ALA A 176 2.62 -55.10 -55.67
N GLY A 177 2.74 -55.62 -56.89
CA GLY A 177 1.85 -56.67 -57.41
C GLY A 177 1.97 -58.00 -56.67
N HIS A 178 3.19 -58.38 -56.24
CA HIS A 178 3.40 -59.58 -55.43
C HIS A 178 2.84 -59.40 -54.02
N LEU A 179 3.08 -58.23 -53.41
CA LEU A 179 2.52 -57.91 -52.09
C LEU A 179 0.99 -57.91 -52.12
N TRP A 180 0.38 -57.41 -53.19
CA TRP A 180 -1.08 -57.47 -53.35
C TRP A 180 -1.60 -58.92 -53.41
N SER A 181 -0.93 -59.79 -54.18
CA SER A 181 -1.28 -61.22 -54.23
C SER A 181 -1.10 -61.90 -52.87
N LEU A 182 -0.02 -61.58 -52.15
CA LEU A 182 0.23 -62.11 -50.81
C LEU A 182 -0.86 -61.66 -49.82
N CYS A 183 -1.29 -60.40 -49.86
CA CYS A 183 -2.41 -59.89 -49.06
C CYS A 183 -3.72 -60.66 -49.30
N GLN A 184 -4.02 -61.00 -50.56
CA GLN A 184 -5.21 -61.80 -50.89
C GLN A 184 -5.11 -63.25 -50.42
N SER A 185 -3.89 -63.79 -50.40
CA SER A 185 -3.65 -65.19 -50.05
C SER A 185 -3.64 -65.46 -48.55
N GLU A 186 -3.18 -64.51 -47.73
CA GLU A 186 -2.98 -64.69 -46.30
C GLU A 186 -4.30 -64.59 -45.51
N ARG A 187 -4.64 -65.64 -44.77
CA ARG A 187 -5.88 -65.76 -43.99
C ARG A 187 -5.66 -65.80 -42.47
N THR A 188 -4.42 -65.79 -42.01
CA THR A 188 -4.10 -65.73 -40.57
C THR A 188 -4.08 -64.29 -40.07
N HIS A 189 -3.98 -64.09 -38.75
CA HIS A 189 -3.85 -62.74 -38.14
C HIS A 189 -2.65 -61.92 -38.65
N ALA A 190 -1.67 -62.57 -39.31
CA ALA A 190 -0.57 -61.87 -39.97
C ALA A 190 -1.05 -60.95 -41.11
N SER A 191 -2.26 -61.17 -41.64
CA SER A 191 -2.87 -60.36 -42.71
C SER A 191 -2.83 -58.86 -42.41
N GLN A 192 -2.99 -58.44 -41.14
CA GLN A 192 -2.82 -57.04 -40.74
C GLN A 192 -1.46 -56.47 -41.18
N SER A 193 -0.35 -57.16 -40.89
CA SER A 193 0.99 -56.69 -41.25
C SER A 193 1.24 -56.71 -42.75
N TYR A 194 0.68 -57.68 -43.49
CA TYR A 194 0.74 -57.69 -44.96
C TYR A 194 0.00 -56.49 -45.56
N ILE A 195 -1.23 -56.22 -45.09
CA ILE A 195 -2.04 -55.12 -45.60
C ILE A 195 -1.40 -53.78 -45.22
N LEU A 196 -0.84 -53.63 -44.01
CA LEU A 196 -0.13 -52.42 -43.58
C LEU A 196 1.14 -52.18 -44.40
N LEU A 197 1.91 -53.23 -44.69
CA LEU A 197 3.06 -53.16 -45.61
C LEU A 197 2.63 -52.71 -47.00
N PHE A 198 1.61 -53.36 -47.58
CA PHE A 198 1.09 -52.99 -48.89
C PHE A 198 0.54 -51.55 -48.90
N THR A 199 -0.13 -51.12 -47.83
CA THR A 199 -0.62 -49.75 -47.65
C THR A 199 0.53 -48.74 -47.64
N GLN A 200 1.63 -49.03 -46.94
CA GLN A 200 2.82 -48.18 -46.91
C GLN A 200 3.46 -48.04 -48.30
N VAL A 201 3.57 -49.14 -49.05
CA VAL A 201 4.09 -49.13 -50.43
C VAL A 201 3.18 -48.31 -51.36
N VAL A 202 1.87 -48.53 -51.30
CA VAL A 202 0.88 -47.76 -52.07
C VAL A 202 0.93 -46.27 -51.69
N HIS A 203 1.05 -45.96 -50.40
CA HIS A 203 1.23 -44.59 -49.91
C HIS A 203 2.46 -43.92 -50.52
N ASN A 204 3.61 -44.57 -50.44
CA ASN A 204 4.86 -44.02 -50.96
C ASN A 204 4.80 -43.85 -52.49
N ILE A 205 4.25 -44.81 -53.23
CA ILE A 205 4.02 -44.70 -54.69
C ILE A 205 3.12 -43.50 -55.01
N ALA A 206 2.02 -43.30 -54.28
CA ALA A 206 1.08 -42.22 -54.50
C ALA A 206 1.67 -40.84 -54.19
N ILE A 207 2.39 -40.70 -53.07
CA ILE A 207 2.99 -39.44 -52.62
C ILE A 207 4.19 -39.04 -53.49
N HIS A 208 5.10 -39.98 -53.79
CA HIS A 208 6.28 -39.72 -54.63
C HIS A 208 5.99 -39.80 -56.14
N ARG A 209 4.76 -40.18 -56.54
CA ARG A 209 4.27 -40.26 -57.92
C ARG A 209 5.17 -41.13 -58.83
N VAL A 210 5.56 -42.30 -58.34
CA VAL A 210 6.39 -43.26 -59.08
C VAL A 210 5.53 -44.01 -60.12
N SER A 211 6.06 -44.21 -61.33
CA SER A 211 5.40 -44.90 -62.44
C SER A 211 5.66 -46.42 -62.42
N THR A 212 5.10 -47.12 -61.44
CA THR A 212 5.15 -48.60 -61.36
C THR A 212 3.78 -49.24 -61.60
N SER A 213 3.78 -50.50 -62.05
CA SER A 213 2.56 -51.30 -62.10
C SER A 213 2.31 -51.93 -60.73
N ILE A 214 1.18 -51.61 -60.13
CA ILE A 214 0.83 -52.03 -58.76
C ILE A 214 0.17 -53.40 -58.78
N LEU A 215 -0.45 -53.75 -59.92
CA LEU A 215 -1.33 -54.91 -60.04
C LEU A 215 -0.69 -56.08 -60.81
N ASN A 216 0.41 -55.85 -61.52
CA ASN A 216 1.10 -56.87 -62.31
C ASN A 216 2.34 -57.41 -61.58
N THR A 217 2.62 -58.70 -61.76
CA THR A 217 3.75 -59.44 -61.16
C THR A 217 4.84 -59.77 -62.17
N SER A 218 5.19 -58.83 -63.05
CA SER A 218 6.13 -59.06 -64.14
C SER A 218 7.59 -59.24 -63.70
N ILE A 219 7.96 -58.72 -62.53
CA ILE A 219 9.32 -58.79 -61.96
C ILE A 219 9.37 -59.98 -61.00
N PRO A 220 10.41 -60.84 -61.01
CA PRO A 220 10.50 -61.94 -60.05
C PRO A 220 10.66 -61.42 -58.61
N LEU A 221 10.07 -62.13 -57.63
CA LEU A 221 10.19 -61.76 -56.21
C LEU A 221 11.63 -61.91 -55.69
N ILE A 222 12.38 -62.88 -56.24
CA ILE A 222 13.78 -63.19 -55.90
C ILE A 222 14.49 -63.59 -57.21
N PRO A 223 15.70 -63.07 -57.52
CA PRO A 223 16.48 -62.12 -56.72
C PRO A 223 15.88 -60.71 -56.70
N PHE A 224 16.00 -60.02 -55.57
CA PHE A 224 15.54 -58.64 -55.40
C PHE A 224 16.66 -57.69 -55.77
N ASN A 225 16.34 -56.70 -56.61
CA ASN A 225 17.25 -55.60 -56.94
C ASN A 225 16.61 -54.31 -56.47
N VAL A 226 17.40 -53.41 -55.88
CA VAL A 226 16.90 -52.11 -55.44
C VAL A 226 16.46 -51.27 -56.65
N PRO A 227 15.25 -50.67 -56.62
CA PRO A 227 14.77 -49.85 -57.73
C PRO A 227 15.66 -48.63 -58.02
N GLN A 228 15.81 -48.28 -59.30
CA GLN A 228 16.72 -47.23 -59.76
C GLN A 228 16.41 -45.82 -59.22
N TRP A 229 15.16 -45.57 -58.83
CA TRP A 229 14.73 -44.28 -58.29
C TRP A 229 15.11 -44.12 -56.80
N VAL A 230 15.34 -45.22 -56.05
CA VAL A 230 15.94 -45.19 -54.70
C VAL A 230 17.37 -44.64 -54.75
N LEU A 231 18.10 -44.98 -55.81
CA LEU A 231 19.51 -44.64 -56.01
C LEU A 231 19.71 -43.19 -56.51
N GLY A 232 18.65 -42.36 -56.56
CA GLY A 232 18.72 -40.98 -57.04
C GLY A 232 18.98 -40.84 -58.55
N LEU A 233 18.96 -41.93 -59.31
CA LEU A 233 19.31 -41.98 -60.75
C LEU A 233 18.08 -41.83 -61.68
N GLY A 234 16.88 -41.70 -61.13
CA GLY A 234 15.61 -41.63 -61.88
C GLY A 234 15.10 -40.21 -62.12
N LEU A 235 15.44 -39.62 -63.28
CA LEU A 235 14.76 -38.44 -63.84
C LEU A 235 13.57 -38.89 -64.71
N SER A 236 12.39 -39.15 -64.12
CA SER A 236 11.14 -39.04 -64.88
C SER A 236 9.92 -38.88 -63.97
N ARG A 237 9.30 -37.70 -64.04
CA ARG A 237 8.03 -37.36 -63.40
C ARG A 237 6.90 -37.65 -64.40
N GLU A 238 6.79 -38.91 -64.84
CA GLU A 238 5.73 -39.34 -65.76
C GLU A 238 4.52 -39.93 -65.00
N VAL A 239 3.35 -39.81 -65.64
CA VAL A 239 2.00 -39.95 -65.08
C VAL A 239 1.85 -41.25 -64.28
N SER A 240 1.63 -41.12 -62.97
CA SER A 240 1.24 -42.23 -62.10
C SER A 240 -0.02 -42.93 -62.63
N ASN A 241 -0.05 -44.27 -62.58
CA ASN A 241 -1.19 -45.08 -62.99
C ASN A 241 -2.38 -44.93 -62.01
N CYS A 242 -3.03 -43.77 -61.99
CA CYS A 242 -4.12 -43.45 -61.06
C CYS A 242 -5.28 -44.46 -61.08
N LYS A 243 -5.49 -45.17 -62.21
CA LYS A 243 -6.50 -46.24 -62.32
C LYS A 243 -6.13 -47.47 -61.49
N GLU A 244 -4.86 -47.87 -61.49
CA GLU A 244 -4.37 -48.98 -60.68
C GLU A 244 -4.33 -48.60 -59.19
N LEU A 245 -3.90 -47.38 -58.87
CA LEU A 245 -3.93 -46.85 -57.51
C LEU A 245 -5.35 -46.80 -56.94
N ARG A 246 -6.35 -46.38 -57.72
CA ARG A 246 -7.76 -46.41 -57.28
C ARG A 246 -8.27 -47.82 -57.01
N ARG A 247 -7.82 -48.82 -57.79
CA ARG A 247 -8.15 -50.25 -57.54
C ARG A 247 -7.45 -50.80 -56.31
N ALA A 248 -6.18 -50.44 -56.10
CA ALA A 248 -5.45 -50.79 -54.89
C ALA A 248 -6.11 -50.16 -53.66
N MET A 249 -6.53 -48.89 -53.76
CA MET A 249 -7.25 -48.18 -52.73
C MET A 249 -8.62 -48.78 -52.43
N SER A 250 -9.41 -49.17 -53.44
CA SER A 250 -10.68 -49.87 -53.20
C SER A 250 -10.45 -51.20 -52.49
N PHE A 251 -9.42 -51.95 -52.87
CA PHE A 251 -9.03 -53.17 -52.18
C PHE A 251 -8.68 -52.90 -50.71
N LEU A 252 -7.83 -51.90 -50.42
CA LEU A 252 -7.44 -51.54 -49.05
C LEU A 252 -8.65 -51.16 -48.18
N LEU A 253 -9.63 -50.47 -48.76
CA LEU A 253 -10.86 -50.12 -48.07
C LEU A 253 -11.77 -51.32 -47.79
N GLU A 254 -11.57 -52.52 -48.33
CA GLU A 254 -12.39 -53.68 -47.96
C GLU A 254 -11.96 -54.33 -46.62
N TRP A 255 -10.70 -54.12 -46.21
CA TRP A 255 -10.07 -54.79 -45.06
C TRP A 255 -10.08 -54.09 -43.68
N PRO A 256 -10.72 -52.92 -43.43
CA PRO A 256 -10.72 -52.27 -42.12
C PRO A 256 -11.07 -53.16 -40.92
N HIS A 257 -11.94 -54.15 -41.11
CA HIS A 257 -12.40 -55.07 -40.07
C HIS A 257 -11.32 -56.02 -39.52
N VAL A 258 -10.17 -56.13 -40.19
CA VAL A 258 -9.06 -57.00 -39.78
C VAL A 258 -8.07 -56.30 -38.85
N PHE A 259 -8.11 -54.96 -38.78
CA PHE A 259 -7.14 -54.20 -38.01
C PHE A 259 -7.47 -54.13 -36.51
N THR A 260 -6.43 -54.25 -35.69
CA THR A 260 -6.47 -53.77 -34.31
C THR A 260 -6.60 -52.24 -34.28
N PRO A 261 -7.04 -51.63 -33.16
CA PRO A 261 -7.14 -50.18 -33.03
C PRO A 261 -5.84 -49.42 -33.38
N PHE A 262 -4.68 -49.97 -32.99
CA PHE A 262 -3.37 -49.44 -33.37
C PHE A 262 -3.11 -49.54 -34.88
N GLY A 263 -3.41 -50.70 -35.48
CA GLY A 263 -3.29 -50.90 -36.93
C GLY A 263 -4.20 -49.96 -37.71
N MET A 264 -5.43 -49.72 -37.23
CA MET A 264 -6.39 -48.80 -37.84
C MET A 264 -5.85 -47.35 -37.84
N MET A 265 -5.22 -46.92 -36.75
CA MET A 265 -4.63 -45.59 -36.65
C MET A 265 -3.49 -45.39 -37.66
N GLU A 266 -2.57 -46.36 -37.75
CA GLU A 266 -1.50 -46.33 -38.76
C GLU A 266 -2.05 -46.40 -40.19
N PHE A 267 -3.00 -47.30 -40.43
CA PHE A 267 -3.67 -47.45 -41.72
C PHE A 267 -4.29 -46.12 -42.18
N MET A 268 -5.10 -45.49 -41.33
CA MET A 268 -5.73 -44.20 -41.65
C MET A 268 -4.72 -43.07 -41.82
N GLY A 269 -3.62 -43.08 -41.06
CA GLY A 269 -2.51 -42.15 -41.24
C GLY A 269 -1.90 -42.20 -42.64
N MET A 270 -1.83 -43.38 -43.26
CA MET A 270 -1.33 -43.57 -44.63
C MET A 270 -2.43 -43.39 -45.69
N VAL A 271 -3.64 -43.83 -45.42
CA VAL A 271 -4.75 -43.83 -46.39
C VAL A 271 -5.31 -42.43 -46.64
N MET A 272 -5.34 -41.57 -45.62
CA MET A 272 -5.85 -40.20 -45.77
C MET A 272 -5.03 -39.36 -46.79
N PRO A 273 -3.68 -39.29 -46.71
CA PRO A 273 -2.86 -38.63 -47.74
C PRO A 273 -3.07 -39.22 -49.15
N VAL A 274 -3.22 -40.55 -49.26
CA VAL A 274 -3.47 -41.22 -50.54
C VAL A 274 -4.83 -40.82 -51.11
N ALA A 275 -5.87 -40.76 -50.27
CA ALA A 275 -7.20 -40.33 -50.68
C ALA A 275 -7.20 -38.90 -51.22
N VAL A 276 -6.46 -38.00 -50.58
CA VAL A 276 -6.25 -36.62 -51.05
C VAL A 276 -5.47 -36.62 -52.38
N ALA A 277 -4.38 -37.37 -52.48
CA ALA A 277 -3.57 -37.45 -53.70
C ALA A 277 -4.34 -38.03 -54.90
N LEU A 278 -5.33 -38.88 -54.66
CA LEU A 278 -6.20 -39.48 -55.68
C LEU A 278 -7.51 -38.69 -55.95
N GLU A 279 -7.71 -37.57 -55.25
CA GLU A 279 -8.93 -36.74 -55.28
C GLU A 279 -10.22 -37.55 -55.04
N LEU A 280 -10.19 -38.45 -54.05
CA LEU A 280 -11.37 -39.24 -53.69
C LEU A 280 -12.42 -38.38 -52.99
N GLN A 281 -13.69 -38.71 -53.20
CA GLN A 281 -14.79 -38.03 -52.53
C GLN A 281 -14.75 -38.34 -51.02
N PRO A 282 -14.58 -37.33 -50.14
CA PRO A 282 -14.42 -37.55 -48.69
C PRO A 282 -15.62 -38.22 -48.02
N SER A 283 -16.81 -38.11 -48.61
CA SER A 283 -18.03 -38.77 -48.13
C SER A 283 -17.92 -40.30 -48.10
N MET A 284 -17.11 -40.89 -48.99
CA MET A 284 -16.87 -42.34 -48.99
C MET A 284 -16.14 -42.79 -47.73
N LEU A 285 -15.08 -42.07 -47.34
CA LEU A 285 -14.33 -42.35 -46.11
C LEU A 285 -15.20 -42.11 -44.88
N LYS A 286 -16.00 -41.05 -44.88
CA LYS A 286 -16.96 -40.77 -43.81
C LYS A 286 -17.93 -41.93 -43.58
N VAL A 287 -18.62 -42.41 -44.62
CA VAL A 287 -19.61 -43.50 -44.48
C VAL A 287 -18.98 -44.75 -43.87
N GLN A 288 -17.74 -45.03 -44.25
CA GLN A 288 -17.05 -46.22 -43.82
C GLN A 288 -16.50 -46.15 -42.38
N PHE A 289 -15.94 -45.00 -42.00
CA PHE A 289 -15.14 -44.86 -40.78
C PHE A 289 -15.84 -44.08 -39.68
N PHE A 290 -16.88 -43.30 -39.97
CA PHE A 290 -17.57 -42.49 -38.96
C PHE A 290 -18.13 -43.34 -37.81
N GLY A 291 -18.62 -44.55 -38.09
CA GLY A 291 -19.15 -45.45 -37.06
C GLY A 291 -18.16 -45.80 -35.94
N MET A 292 -16.85 -45.63 -36.17
CA MET A 292 -15.82 -45.85 -35.15
C MET A 292 -15.88 -44.85 -33.99
N ILE A 293 -16.55 -43.70 -34.15
CA ILE A 293 -16.76 -42.71 -33.06
C ILE A 293 -17.67 -43.25 -31.95
N HIS A 294 -18.45 -44.30 -32.24
CA HIS A 294 -19.29 -44.97 -31.25
C HIS A 294 -18.53 -46.03 -30.43
N SER A 295 -17.24 -46.24 -30.71
CA SER A 295 -16.42 -47.16 -29.94
C SER A 295 -15.98 -46.54 -28.61
N TYR A 296 -15.76 -47.39 -27.60
CA TYR A 296 -15.20 -46.97 -26.32
C TYR A 296 -13.67 -46.84 -26.34
N ASP A 297 -13.03 -47.18 -27.47
CA ASP A 297 -11.58 -47.07 -27.63
C ASP A 297 -11.20 -45.65 -28.08
N PRO A 298 -10.42 -44.89 -27.28
CA PRO A 298 -10.02 -43.54 -27.62
C PRO A 298 -9.19 -43.47 -28.91
N LEU A 299 -8.47 -44.52 -29.31
CA LEU A 299 -7.68 -44.52 -30.54
C LEU A 299 -8.57 -44.45 -31.77
N LEU A 300 -9.66 -45.22 -31.79
CA LEU A 300 -10.64 -45.23 -32.87
C LEU A 300 -11.42 -43.92 -32.95
N CYS A 301 -11.77 -43.34 -31.79
CA CYS A 301 -12.32 -41.98 -31.73
C CYS A 301 -11.35 -40.95 -32.29
N HIS A 302 -10.06 -41.04 -31.92
CA HIS A 302 -9.03 -40.14 -32.41
C HIS A 302 -8.86 -40.21 -33.93
N VAL A 303 -8.95 -41.41 -34.51
CA VAL A 303 -8.93 -41.61 -35.98
C VAL A 303 -10.07 -40.85 -36.66
N VAL A 304 -11.30 -40.92 -36.13
CA VAL A 304 -12.44 -40.18 -36.68
C VAL A 304 -12.26 -38.67 -36.50
N LEU A 305 -11.73 -38.21 -35.36
CA LEU A 305 -11.43 -36.79 -35.15
C LEU A 305 -10.35 -36.27 -36.10
N ARG A 306 -9.32 -37.09 -36.41
CA ARG A 306 -8.31 -36.76 -37.41
C ARG A 306 -8.92 -36.69 -38.81
N LEU A 307 -9.82 -37.61 -39.14
CA LEU A 307 -10.57 -37.60 -40.39
C LEU A 307 -11.46 -36.35 -40.51
N TYR A 308 -12.14 -35.96 -39.43
CA TYR A 308 -12.91 -34.72 -39.33
C TYR A 308 -12.04 -33.49 -39.61
N LEU A 309 -10.90 -33.35 -38.92
CA LEU A 309 -10.01 -32.19 -39.08
C LEU A 309 -9.43 -32.06 -40.50
N HIS A 310 -9.25 -33.17 -41.21
CA HIS A 310 -8.70 -33.16 -42.57
C HIS A 310 -9.75 -32.91 -43.66
N PHE A 311 -11.02 -33.24 -43.40
CA PHE A 311 -12.13 -33.13 -44.35
C PHE A 311 -13.34 -32.41 -43.73
N LEU A 312 -13.17 -31.18 -43.24
CA LEU A 312 -14.21 -30.42 -42.53
C LEU A 312 -15.54 -30.36 -43.31
N ASP A 313 -15.48 -30.07 -44.60
CA ASP A 313 -16.66 -29.93 -45.48
C ASP A 313 -17.51 -31.20 -45.56
N ALA A 314 -16.91 -32.38 -45.39
CA ALA A 314 -17.61 -33.65 -45.48
C ALA A 314 -18.43 -33.97 -44.22
N PHE A 315 -18.05 -33.39 -43.08
CA PHE A 315 -18.64 -33.62 -41.76
C PHE A 315 -19.55 -32.49 -41.30
N ASP A 316 -19.84 -31.51 -42.18
CA ASP A 316 -20.75 -30.42 -41.85
C ASP A 316 -22.12 -30.95 -41.39
N GLY A 317 -22.64 -30.37 -40.31
CA GLY A 317 -23.86 -30.81 -39.62
C GLY A 317 -23.73 -31.98 -38.63
N GLN A 318 -22.60 -32.70 -38.58
CA GLN A 318 -22.39 -33.82 -37.61
C GLN A 318 -21.54 -33.44 -36.38
N GLU A 319 -21.08 -32.20 -36.30
CA GLU A 319 -20.27 -31.70 -35.18
C GLU A 319 -21.00 -31.82 -33.83
N GLY A 320 -22.32 -31.61 -33.83
CA GLY A 320 -23.15 -31.81 -32.66
C GLY A 320 -23.29 -33.27 -32.22
N GLU A 321 -23.16 -34.25 -33.12
CA GLU A 321 -23.12 -35.68 -32.76
C GLU A 321 -21.77 -36.03 -32.14
N ILE A 322 -20.67 -35.60 -32.76
CA ILE A 322 -19.30 -35.81 -32.25
C ILE A 322 -19.17 -35.20 -30.86
N ALA A 323 -19.63 -33.95 -30.67
CA ALA A 323 -19.55 -33.29 -29.38
C ALA A 323 -20.38 -33.99 -28.30
N ARG A 324 -21.64 -34.40 -28.59
CA ARG A 324 -22.48 -35.16 -27.65
C ARG A 324 -21.82 -36.46 -27.20
N LEU A 325 -21.18 -37.17 -28.11
CA LEU A 325 -20.49 -38.43 -27.80
C LEU A 325 -19.26 -38.21 -26.92
N LEU A 326 -18.44 -37.20 -27.22
CA LEU A 326 -17.30 -36.84 -26.38
C LEU A 326 -17.74 -36.39 -24.98
N VAL A 327 -18.86 -35.68 -24.87
CA VAL A 327 -19.43 -35.31 -23.57
C VAL A 327 -19.87 -36.55 -22.80
N SER A 328 -20.54 -37.49 -23.46
CA SER A 328 -20.91 -38.77 -22.84
C SER A 328 -19.68 -39.52 -22.34
N ALA A 329 -18.61 -39.58 -23.15
CA ALA A 329 -17.35 -40.22 -22.77
C ALA A 329 -16.70 -39.54 -21.55
N SER A 330 -16.78 -38.21 -21.43
CA SER A 330 -16.26 -37.48 -20.26
C SER A 330 -17.04 -37.75 -18.97
N ASN A 331 -18.33 -38.07 -19.10
CA ASN A 331 -19.25 -38.31 -17.98
C ASN A 331 -19.27 -39.76 -17.48
N GLU A 332 -18.76 -40.69 -18.29
CA GLU A 332 -18.71 -42.12 -17.95
C GLU A 332 -17.72 -42.38 -16.80
N ALA A 333 -18.23 -42.64 -15.60
CA ALA A 333 -17.40 -42.80 -14.40
C ALA A 333 -16.53 -44.07 -14.43
N GLN A 334 -16.93 -45.09 -15.21
CA GLN A 334 -16.18 -46.34 -15.36
C GLN A 334 -14.95 -46.21 -16.25
N SER A 335 -14.84 -45.13 -17.03
CA SER A 335 -13.71 -44.93 -17.94
C SER A 335 -12.47 -44.38 -17.19
N PRO A 336 -11.25 -44.80 -17.61
CA PRO A 336 -10.02 -44.26 -17.05
C PRO A 336 -9.96 -42.72 -17.13
N LEU A 337 -9.49 -42.08 -16.05
CA LEU A 337 -9.38 -40.61 -15.96
C LEU A 337 -8.70 -39.98 -17.19
N VAL A 338 -7.62 -40.60 -17.69
CA VAL A 338 -6.86 -40.09 -18.83
C VAL A 338 -7.75 -39.89 -20.06
N PHE A 339 -8.68 -40.83 -20.31
CA PHE A 339 -9.56 -40.75 -21.48
C PHE A 339 -10.68 -39.73 -21.28
N ARG A 340 -11.17 -39.57 -20.06
CA ARG A 340 -12.16 -38.54 -19.71
C ARG A 340 -11.59 -37.14 -19.89
N LEU A 341 -10.34 -36.93 -19.45
CA LEU A 341 -9.62 -35.67 -19.68
C LEU A 341 -9.38 -35.45 -21.18
N LEU A 342 -8.92 -36.47 -21.89
CA LEU A 342 -8.66 -36.41 -23.33
C LEU A 342 -9.91 -36.02 -24.13
N ALA A 343 -11.07 -36.58 -23.78
CA ALA A 343 -12.35 -36.21 -24.38
C ALA A 343 -12.69 -34.72 -24.19
N LEU A 344 -12.47 -34.17 -22.99
CA LEU A 344 -12.65 -32.73 -22.74
C LEU A 344 -11.62 -31.87 -23.50
N HIS A 345 -10.38 -32.34 -23.64
CA HIS A 345 -9.37 -31.65 -24.44
C HIS A 345 -9.73 -31.61 -25.93
N TRP A 346 -10.25 -32.71 -26.48
CA TRP A 346 -10.76 -32.74 -27.85
C TRP A 346 -11.95 -31.79 -28.03
N LEU A 347 -12.86 -31.75 -27.05
CA LEU A 347 -13.99 -30.80 -27.04
C LEU A 347 -13.52 -29.34 -27.01
N LEU A 348 -12.53 -29.01 -26.19
CA LEU A 348 -11.92 -27.67 -26.16
C LEU A 348 -11.38 -27.26 -27.53
N GLY A 349 -10.69 -28.18 -28.23
CA GLY A 349 -10.19 -27.93 -29.58
C GLY A 349 -11.29 -27.69 -30.61
N ILE A 350 -12.34 -28.52 -30.59
CA ILE A 350 -13.51 -28.38 -31.47
C ILE A 350 -14.25 -27.06 -31.20
N PHE A 351 -14.48 -26.71 -29.93
CA PHE A 351 -15.16 -25.47 -29.57
C PHE A 351 -14.37 -24.23 -29.91
N ASN A 352 -13.03 -24.24 -29.75
CA ASN A 352 -12.21 -23.11 -30.15
C ASN A 352 -12.25 -22.87 -31.67
N GLY A 353 -12.28 -23.95 -32.47
CA GLY A 353 -12.51 -23.85 -33.92
C GLY A 353 -13.90 -23.30 -34.26
N LEU A 354 -14.95 -23.81 -33.62
CA LEU A 354 -16.34 -23.40 -33.85
C LEU A 354 -16.63 -21.95 -33.41
N LEU A 355 -15.98 -21.47 -32.35
CA LEU A 355 -16.12 -20.10 -31.85
C LEU A 355 -15.61 -19.05 -32.84
N THR A 356 -14.66 -19.42 -33.70
CA THR A 356 -14.17 -18.55 -34.79
C THR A 356 -15.09 -18.54 -36.01
N SER A 357 -16.08 -19.44 -36.08
CA SER A 357 -17.06 -19.48 -37.15
C SER A 357 -18.26 -18.56 -36.84
N ASP A 358 -18.78 -17.90 -37.87
CA ASP A 358 -19.88 -16.92 -37.77
C ASP A 358 -21.28 -17.57 -37.77
N ASP A 359 -21.34 -18.90 -37.65
CA ASP A 359 -22.58 -19.68 -37.77
C ASP A 359 -23.32 -19.81 -36.43
N ASP A 360 -24.40 -19.05 -36.28
CA ASP A 360 -25.25 -18.99 -35.08
C ASP A 360 -25.92 -20.34 -34.75
N SER A 361 -26.10 -21.22 -35.75
CA SER A 361 -26.69 -22.56 -35.55
C SER A 361 -25.75 -23.48 -34.76
N LYS A 362 -24.43 -23.36 -34.99
CA LYS A 362 -23.39 -24.13 -34.31
C LYS A 362 -23.19 -23.67 -32.87
N ARG A 363 -23.35 -22.36 -32.61
CA ARG A 363 -23.33 -21.78 -31.25
C ARG A 363 -24.50 -22.25 -30.39
N LYS A 364 -25.70 -22.41 -30.98
CA LYS A 364 -26.88 -22.94 -30.27
C LYS A 364 -26.73 -24.42 -29.88
N LEU A 365 -26.11 -25.24 -30.74
CA LEU A 365 -25.76 -26.64 -30.42
C LEU A 365 -24.81 -26.73 -29.22
N ILE A 366 -23.78 -25.90 -29.20
CA ILE A 366 -22.81 -25.74 -28.11
C ILE A 366 -23.55 -25.38 -26.80
N LEU A 367 -24.42 -24.38 -26.85
CA LEU A 367 -25.18 -23.91 -25.68
C LEU A 367 -26.10 -24.98 -25.07
N GLY A 368 -26.74 -25.81 -25.91
CA GLY A 368 -27.59 -26.92 -25.47
C GLY A 368 -26.84 -28.01 -24.69
N MET A 369 -25.51 -28.09 -24.84
CA MET A 369 -24.65 -29.06 -24.13
C MET A 369 -24.03 -28.49 -22.85
N ALA A 370 -24.20 -27.21 -22.52
CA ALA A 370 -23.53 -26.61 -21.36
C ALA A 370 -23.85 -27.35 -20.04
N LEU A 371 -25.08 -27.82 -19.87
CA LEU A 371 -25.52 -28.52 -18.64
C LEU A 371 -24.84 -29.88 -18.42
N SER A 372 -24.40 -30.56 -19.49
CA SER A 372 -23.76 -31.87 -19.37
C SER A 372 -22.27 -31.78 -19.00
N PHE A 373 -21.70 -30.58 -18.97
CA PHE A 373 -20.35 -30.31 -18.44
C PHE A 373 -20.33 -30.06 -16.94
N TYR A 374 -21.46 -30.13 -16.25
CA TYR A 374 -21.48 -29.92 -14.82
C TYR A 374 -20.64 -30.99 -14.09
N PRO A 375 -19.77 -30.60 -13.13
CA PRO A 375 -18.98 -31.57 -12.37
C PRO A 375 -19.87 -32.53 -11.56
N ASN A 376 -19.69 -33.84 -11.74
CA ASN A 376 -20.41 -34.86 -10.97
C ASN A 376 -19.74 -35.11 -9.61
N VAL A 377 -20.48 -35.69 -8.66
CA VAL A 377 -19.97 -35.98 -7.30
C VAL A 377 -18.72 -36.85 -7.34
N PHE A 378 -18.71 -37.88 -8.19
CA PHE A 378 -17.60 -38.83 -8.35
C PHE A 378 -16.50 -38.37 -9.31
N ASP A 379 -16.56 -37.14 -9.81
CA ASP A 379 -15.51 -36.65 -10.69
C ASP A 379 -14.24 -36.35 -9.87
N PRO A 380 -13.07 -36.84 -10.31
CA PRO A 380 -11.81 -36.43 -9.72
C PRO A 380 -11.55 -34.95 -10.00
N LEU A 381 -10.78 -34.31 -9.13
CA LEU A 381 -10.61 -32.85 -9.10
C LEU A 381 -10.07 -32.26 -10.41
N ALA A 382 -9.12 -32.95 -11.06
CA ALA A 382 -8.59 -32.56 -12.37
C ALA A 382 -9.67 -32.50 -13.46
N LEU A 383 -10.68 -33.39 -13.39
CA LEU A 383 -11.78 -33.39 -14.33
C LEU A 383 -12.79 -32.28 -14.04
N LYS A 384 -13.04 -32.01 -12.74
CA LYS A 384 -13.88 -30.87 -12.32
C LYS A 384 -13.29 -29.53 -12.78
N ALA A 385 -11.97 -29.39 -12.71
CA ALA A 385 -11.23 -28.23 -13.20
C ALA A 385 -11.52 -27.94 -14.68
N LEU A 386 -11.31 -28.93 -15.56
CA LEU A 386 -11.50 -28.78 -17.00
C LEU A 386 -12.98 -28.57 -17.35
N LYS A 387 -13.89 -29.23 -16.64
CA LYS A 387 -15.34 -29.02 -16.79
C LYS A 387 -15.76 -27.58 -16.44
N LEU A 388 -15.24 -27.03 -15.35
CA LEU A 388 -15.47 -25.65 -14.95
C LEU A 388 -14.83 -24.65 -15.93
N ASP A 389 -13.65 -24.95 -16.45
CA ASP A 389 -13.01 -24.16 -17.51
C ASP A 389 -13.84 -24.15 -18.80
N LEU A 390 -14.43 -25.30 -19.17
CA LEU A 390 -15.37 -25.39 -20.29
C LEU A 390 -16.63 -24.57 -20.03
N LEU A 391 -17.23 -24.68 -18.83
CA LEU A 391 -18.40 -23.88 -18.44
C LEU A 391 -18.13 -22.37 -18.52
N ALA A 392 -16.92 -21.92 -18.16
CA ALA A 392 -16.52 -20.52 -18.32
C ALA A 392 -16.44 -20.10 -19.81
N LEU A 393 -15.96 -20.98 -20.70
CA LEU A 393 -15.99 -20.72 -22.14
C LEU A 393 -17.43 -20.66 -22.69
N PHE A 394 -18.36 -21.47 -22.16
CA PHE A 394 -19.77 -21.42 -22.56
C PHE A 394 -20.45 -20.10 -22.15
N SER A 395 -20.07 -19.48 -21.03
CA SER A 395 -20.62 -18.16 -20.64
C SER A 395 -20.34 -17.08 -21.69
N ILE A 396 -19.17 -17.11 -22.34
CA ILE A 396 -18.80 -16.17 -23.42
C ILE A 396 -19.77 -16.29 -24.61
N CYS A 397 -20.18 -17.52 -24.96
CA CYS A 397 -21.08 -17.76 -26.08
C CYS A 397 -22.50 -17.24 -25.79
N LEU A 398 -22.96 -17.36 -24.54
CA LEU A 398 -24.31 -17.01 -24.13
C LEU A 398 -24.55 -15.49 -24.16
N GLU A 399 -23.55 -14.67 -23.82
CA GLU A 399 -23.67 -13.20 -23.89
C GLU A 399 -23.82 -12.71 -25.34
N SER A 400 -23.22 -13.40 -26.32
CA SER A 400 -23.37 -13.06 -27.74
C SER A 400 -24.77 -13.34 -28.31
N SER A 401 -25.50 -14.33 -27.76
CA SER A 401 -26.82 -14.75 -28.25
C SER A 401 -28.02 -14.23 -27.44
N GLN A 402 -27.81 -13.55 -26.29
CA GLN A 402 -28.90 -13.03 -25.43
C GLN A 402 -29.71 -11.86 -26.02
N ARG A 403 -29.56 -11.53 -27.31
CA ARG A 403 -30.43 -10.58 -28.01
C ARG A 403 -31.82 -11.16 -28.34
N GLU A 404 -32.01 -12.48 -28.31
CA GLU A 404 -33.31 -13.09 -28.57
C GLU A 404 -33.77 -13.88 -27.34
N GLY A 405 -34.86 -13.41 -26.73
CA GLY A 405 -35.38 -13.96 -25.49
C GLY A 405 -36.08 -15.28 -25.72
N GLU A 406 -35.45 -16.39 -25.34
CA GLU A 406 -36.14 -17.63 -24.97
C GLU A 406 -35.30 -18.45 -23.97
N ASN A 407 -35.96 -18.85 -22.87
CA ASN A 407 -35.53 -19.71 -21.75
C ASN A 407 -34.08 -19.60 -21.23
N ARG A 408 -33.91 -18.62 -20.33
CA ARG A 408 -32.69 -18.24 -19.62
C ARG A 408 -32.21 -19.31 -18.62
N LEU A 409 -31.19 -20.07 -18.99
CA LEU A 409 -30.19 -20.53 -18.02
C LEU A 409 -29.49 -19.29 -17.46
N SER A 410 -29.86 -18.86 -16.25
CA SER A 410 -29.16 -17.76 -15.60
C SER A 410 -27.70 -18.18 -15.36
N MET A 411 -26.72 -17.41 -15.88
CA MET A 411 -25.30 -17.64 -15.63
C MET A 411 -24.98 -17.73 -14.14
N ARG A 412 -25.75 -17.00 -13.32
CA ARG A 412 -25.74 -17.10 -11.85
C ARG A 412 -26.00 -18.52 -11.36
N ASN A 413 -26.99 -19.23 -11.92
CA ASN A 413 -27.32 -20.59 -11.50
C ASN A 413 -26.24 -21.61 -11.90
N VAL A 414 -25.57 -21.40 -13.04
CA VAL A 414 -24.46 -22.25 -13.50
C VAL A 414 -23.23 -22.04 -12.61
N PHE A 415 -22.94 -20.77 -12.27
CA PHE A 415 -21.87 -20.39 -11.36
C PHE A 415 -22.12 -20.90 -9.93
N GLU A 416 -23.27 -20.57 -9.32
CA GLU A 416 -23.66 -20.99 -7.96
C GLU A 416 -23.67 -22.51 -7.82
N LYS A 417 -24.24 -23.24 -8.80
CA LYS A 417 -24.15 -24.70 -8.78
C LYS A 417 -22.69 -25.13 -8.93
N GLY A 418 -21.91 -24.58 -9.86
CA GLY A 418 -20.50 -24.96 -10.05
C GLY A 418 -19.68 -24.83 -8.77
N LEU A 419 -19.94 -23.78 -7.99
CA LEU A 419 -19.35 -23.52 -6.68
C LEU A 419 -19.65 -24.60 -5.64
N VAL A 420 -20.89 -25.09 -5.58
CA VAL A 420 -21.29 -26.18 -4.66
C VAL A 420 -20.46 -27.45 -4.91
N SER A 421 -20.05 -27.70 -6.16
CA SER A 421 -19.23 -28.87 -6.51
C SER A 421 -17.78 -28.79 -6.03
N VAL A 422 -17.26 -27.55 -5.86
CA VAL A 422 -15.90 -27.25 -5.40
C VAL A 422 -15.85 -27.15 -3.89
N SER A 423 -16.87 -26.54 -3.26
CA SER A 423 -16.99 -26.45 -1.80
C SER A 423 -17.13 -27.82 -1.13
N ALA A 424 -17.67 -28.81 -1.83
CA ALA A 424 -17.83 -30.19 -1.37
C ALA A 424 -16.52 -30.89 -0.95
N PHE A 425 -15.34 -30.44 -1.42
CA PHE A 425 -14.06 -31.10 -1.09
C PHE A 425 -13.38 -30.58 0.17
N LYS A 426 -13.98 -29.59 0.87
CA LYS A 426 -13.34 -28.76 1.90
C LYS A 426 -12.11 -28.05 1.34
N TRP A 427 -12.01 -26.75 1.59
CA TRP A 427 -10.93 -25.95 1.03
C TRP A 427 -9.56 -26.43 1.51
N MET A 428 -8.73 -26.79 0.55
CA MET A 428 -7.39 -27.33 0.77
C MET A 428 -6.38 -26.18 0.91
N PRO A 429 -5.14 -26.44 1.38
CA PRO A 429 -4.12 -25.41 1.55
C PRO A 429 -3.80 -24.63 0.26
N PRO A 430 -3.13 -23.46 0.34
CA PRO A 430 -2.85 -22.61 -0.82
C PRO A 430 -2.02 -23.27 -1.94
N TRP A 431 -1.21 -24.29 -1.61
CA TRP A 431 -0.44 -25.07 -2.58
C TRP A 431 -1.25 -26.18 -3.27
N SER A 432 -2.52 -26.35 -2.89
CA SER A 432 -3.39 -27.32 -3.52
C SER A 432 -3.77 -26.86 -4.92
N THR A 433 -3.63 -27.77 -5.87
CA THR A 433 -4.03 -27.54 -7.26
C THR A 433 -5.54 -27.24 -7.37
N GLU A 434 -6.30 -27.78 -6.44
CA GLU A 434 -7.75 -27.71 -6.29
C GLU A 434 -8.22 -26.29 -5.99
N THR A 435 -7.63 -25.67 -4.97
CA THR A 435 -7.93 -24.27 -4.63
C THR A 435 -7.43 -23.33 -5.72
N ALA A 436 -6.27 -23.60 -6.33
CA ALA A 436 -5.77 -22.80 -7.44
C ALA A 436 -6.70 -22.84 -8.67
N VAL A 437 -7.26 -24.01 -8.99
CA VAL A 437 -8.25 -24.20 -10.06
C VAL A 437 -9.53 -23.40 -9.76
N ALA A 438 -10.08 -23.52 -8.55
CA ALA A 438 -11.31 -22.82 -8.17
C ALA A 438 -11.19 -21.31 -8.36
N PHE A 439 -10.11 -20.71 -7.82
CA PHE A 439 -9.87 -19.27 -7.95
C PHE A 439 -9.51 -18.84 -9.38
N ARG A 440 -8.90 -19.71 -10.20
CA ARG A 440 -8.72 -19.46 -11.64
C ARG A 440 -10.07 -19.43 -12.36
N THR A 441 -10.97 -20.34 -12.04
CA THR A 441 -12.33 -20.37 -12.58
C THR A 441 -13.08 -19.10 -12.18
N PHE A 442 -13.00 -18.65 -10.93
CA PHE A 442 -13.63 -17.40 -10.47
C PHE A 442 -13.13 -16.19 -11.25
N HIS A 443 -11.81 -16.13 -11.46
CA HIS A 443 -11.18 -15.06 -12.20
C HIS A 443 -11.66 -15.02 -13.66
N LYS A 444 -11.75 -16.18 -14.31
CA LYS A 444 -12.29 -16.29 -15.68
C LYS A 444 -13.74 -15.83 -15.75
N PHE A 445 -14.63 -16.35 -14.89
CA PHE A 445 -16.03 -15.93 -14.87
C PHE A 445 -16.24 -14.41 -14.69
N LEU A 446 -15.33 -13.73 -13.96
CA LEU A 446 -15.41 -12.27 -13.76
C LEU A 446 -14.78 -11.45 -14.89
N ILE A 447 -13.70 -11.92 -15.50
CA ILE A 447 -13.00 -11.18 -16.57
C ILE A 447 -13.65 -11.43 -17.93
N ASP A 448 -14.20 -12.62 -18.15
CA ASP A 448 -14.66 -13.08 -19.46
C ASP A 448 -15.88 -12.29 -19.97
N ALA A 449 -16.64 -11.63 -19.08
CA ALA A 449 -17.70 -10.66 -19.44
C ALA A 449 -17.14 -9.31 -19.96
N SER A 450 -15.82 -9.13 -19.96
CA SER A 450 -15.15 -7.88 -20.36
C SER A 450 -13.88 -8.16 -21.17
N SER A 451 -14.07 -8.39 -22.47
CA SER A 451 -12.94 -8.49 -23.39
C SER A 451 -12.10 -7.21 -23.36
N HIS A 452 -10.77 -7.35 -23.50
CA HIS A 452 -9.88 -6.19 -23.56
C HIS A 452 -10.11 -5.30 -24.81
N SER A 453 -11.02 -5.65 -25.72
CA SER A 453 -11.36 -4.85 -26.91
C SER A 453 -12.31 -3.68 -26.64
N ASP A 454 -13.13 -3.71 -25.59
CA ASP A 454 -14.08 -2.63 -25.32
C ASP A 454 -13.46 -1.55 -24.43
N ALA A 455 -13.49 -0.31 -24.90
CA ALA A 455 -12.84 0.86 -24.30
C ALA A 455 -13.78 1.71 -23.42
N ASP A 456 -14.99 1.23 -23.15
CA ASP A 456 -16.03 2.07 -22.53
C ASP A 456 -16.04 1.98 -20.99
N SER A 457 -16.19 3.16 -20.35
CA SER A 457 -16.35 3.32 -18.90
C SER A 457 -17.64 2.71 -18.34
N THR A 458 -18.63 2.48 -19.20
CA THR A 458 -19.91 1.81 -18.87
C THR A 458 -19.72 0.36 -18.46
N SER A 459 -18.77 -0.36 -19.08
CA SER A 459 -18.44 -1.75 -18.75
C SER A 459 -17.92 -1.92 -17.32
N LYS A 460 -17.22 -0.90 -16.77
CA LYS A 460 -16.70 -0.95 -15.39
C LYS A 460 -17.81 -0.94 -14.34
N ARG A 461 -18.88 -0.17 -14.58
CA ARG A 461 -20.03 -0.10 -13.68
C ARG A 461 -20.88 -1.38 -13.74
N MET A 462 -21.10 -1.91 -14.94
CA MET A 462 -21.86 -3.16 -15.15
C MET A 462 -21.18 -4.39 -14.52
N LEU A 463 -19.85 -4.47 -14.52
CA LEU A 463 -19.12 -5.57 -13.87
C LEU A 463 -19.22 -5.51 -12.34
N THR A 464 -19.17 -4.30 -11.77
CA THR A 464 -19.23 -4.08 -10.32
C THR A 464 -20.64 -4.30 -9.77
N GLU A 465 -21.67 -4.02 -10.56
CA GLU A 465 -23.09 -4.28 -10.23
C GLU A 465 -23.53 -5.71 -10.64
N SER A 466 -22.62 -6.56 -11.11
CA SER A 466 -22.98 -7.90 -11.57
C SER A 466 -23.38 -8.82 -10.40
N ALA A 467 -24.48 -9.56 -10.57
CA ALA A 467 -24.96 -10.49 -9.55
C ALA A 467 -23.95 -11.61 -9.23
N ILE A 468 -23.05 -11.94 -10.18
CA ILE A 468 -21.97 -12.91 -9.98
C ILE A 468 -20.90 -12.35 -9.05
N PHE A 469 -20.53 -11.07 -9.23
CA PHE A 469 -19.57 -10.39 -8.37
C PHE A 469 -20.07 -10.25 -6.94
N HIS A 470 -21.33 -9.86 -6.73
CA HIS A 470 -21.94 -9.82 -5.39
C HIS A 470 -21.98 -11.20 -4.70
N SER A 471 -22.36 -12.25 -5.43
CA SER A 471 -22.36 -13.61 -4.87
C SER A 471 -20.96 -14.10 -4.50
N LEU A 472 -19.94 -13.68 -5.28
CA LEU A 472 -18.55 -13.98 -5.00
C LEU A 472 -17.99 -13.16 -3.82
N GLN A 473 -18.39 -11.90 -3.69
CA GLN A 473 -18.06 -11.04 -2.54
C GLN A 473 -18.53 -11.67 -1.22
N GLU A 474 -19.80 -12.06 -1.13
CA GLU A 474 -20.36 -12.74 0.05
C GLU A 474 -19.61 -14.04 0.35
N MET A 475 -19.42 -14.87 -0.67
CA MET A 475 -18.71 -16.14 -0.54
C MET A 475 -17.27 -15.95 -0.05
N LEU A 476 -16.51 -14.98 -0.58
CA LEU A 476 -15.14 -14.74 -0.14
C LEU A 476 -15.07 -14.27 1.32
N VAL A 477 -16.04 -13.47 1.79
CA VAL A 477 -16.13 -13.06 3.19
C VAL A 477 -16.38 -14.28 4.09
N ASP A 478 -17.35 -15.13 3.74
CA ASP A 478 -17.67 -16.32 4.53
C ASP A 478 -16.50 -17.33 4.54
N LEU A 479 -15.87 -17.56 3.38
CA LEU A 479 -14.72 -18.44 3.26
C LEU A 479 -13.51 -17.98 4.06
N THR A 480 -13.25 -16.67 4.08
CA THR A 480 -12.13 -16.11 4.84
C THR A 480 -12.38 -16.16 6.35
N LEU A 481 -13.64 -16.12 6.81
CA LEU A 481 -14.01 -16.32 8.21
C LEU A 481 -13.88 -17.79 8.63
N GLU A 482 -14.35 -18.74 7.80
CA GLU A 482 -14.31 -20.17 8.12
C GLU A 482 -12.90 -20.78 8.00
N PHE A 483 -12.11 -20.34 7.01
CA PHE A 483 -10.80 -20.92 6.69
C PHE A 483 -9.69 -19.85 6.58
N PRO A 484 -9.08 -19.43 7.70
CA PRO A 484 -8.03 -18.40 7.71
C PRO A 484 -6.78 -18.74 6.89
N ARG A 485 -6.54 -20.03 6.60
CA ARG A 485 -5.41 -20.49 5.77
C ARG A 485 -5.54 -20.10 4.29
N LEU A 486 -6.73 -19.67 3.84
CA LEU A 486 -6.98 -19.26 2.46
C LEU A 486 -6.68 -17.80 2.20
N VAL A 487 -6.45 -16.98 3.23
CA VAL A 487 -6.21 -15.54 3.08
C VAL A 487 -5.11 -15.22 2.04
N PRO A 488 -3.96 -15.92 2.00
CA PRO A 488 -2.95 -15.67 0.97
C PRO A 488 -3.45 -15.92 -0.46
N VAL A 489 -4.36 -16.88 -0.66
CA VAL A 489 -4.97 -17.16 -1.98
C VAL A 489 -5.92 -16.05 -2.38
N VAL A 490 -6.75 -15.57 -1.45
CA VAL A 490 -7.66 -14.44 -1.67
C VAL A 490 -6.86 -13.18 -2.00
N VAL A 491 -5.77 -12.92 -1.29
CA VAL A 491 -4.86 -11.81 -1.60
C VAL A 491 -4.24 -11.97 -2.99
N ALA A 492 -3.74 -13.17 -3.35
CA ALA A 492 -3.20 -13.42 -4.68
C ALA A 492 -4.25 -13.25 -5.79
N PHE A 493 -5.50 -13.64 -5.52
CA PHE A 493 -6.64 -13.43 -6.41
C PHE A 493 -6.95 -11.95 -6.61
N THR A 494 -7.04 -11.16 -5.54
CA THR A 494 -7.25 -9.71 -5.61
C THR A 494 -6.10 -9.00 -6.34
N ASN A 495 -4.84 -9.40 -6.09
CA ASN A 495 -3.66 -8.84 -6.75
C ASN A 495 -3.69 -9.04 -8.28
N ARG A 496 -4.28 -10.14 -8.78
CA ARG A 496 -4.41 -10.34 -10.23
C ARG A 496 -5.31 -9.30 -10.88
N PHE A 497 -6.38 -8.87 -10.19
CA PHE A 497 -7.24 -7.78 -10.69
C PHE A 497 -6.55 -6.42 -10.57
N LEU A 498 -5.87 -6.15 -9.45
CA LEU A 498 -5.14 -4.89 -9.23
C LEU A 498 -3.99 -4.68 -10.23
N GLY A 499 -3.36 -5.78 -10.68
CA GLY A 499 -2.31 -5.75 -11.70
C GLY A 499 -2.79 -5.37 -13.11
N CYS A 500 -4.11 -5.29 -13.34
CA CYS A 500 -4.68 -4.89 -14.62
C CYS A 500 -5.46 -3.57 -14.52
N GLN A 501 -5.10 -2.57 -15.31
CA GLN A 501 -5.75 -1.24 -15.32
C GLN A 501 -7.25 -1.28 -15.65
N LYS A 502 -7.73 -2.28 -16.41
CA LYS A 502 -9.17 -2.43 -16.72
C LYS A 502 -9.95 -3.03 -15.55
N HIS A 503 -9.38 -4.04 -14.87
CA HIS A 503 -10.05 -4.78 -13.80
C HIS A 503 -9.71 -4.29 -12.39
N ARG A 504 -8.87 -3.26 -12.27
CA ARG A 504 -8.49 -2.65 -10.99
C ARG A 504 -9.69 -2.28 -10.12
N CYS A 505 -10.78 -1.79 -10.71
CA CYS A 505 -12.02 -1.45 -9.98
C CYS A 505 -12.67 -2.67 -9.30
N LEU A 506 -12.56 -3.87 -9.89
CA LEU A 506 -13.03 -5.10 -9.26
C LEU A 506 -12.14 -5.49 -8.07
N GLY A 507 -10.82 -5.34 -8.22
CA GLY A 507 -9.87 -5.53 -7.12
C GLY A 507 -10.13 -4.58 -5.95
N GLU A 508 -10.32 -3.29 -6.24
CA GLU A 508 -10.67 -2.26 -5.26
C GLU A 508 -12.04 -2.53 -4.60
N GLY A 509 -13.06 -2.92 -5.38
CA GLY A 509 -14.38 -3.30 -4.86
C GLY A 509 -14.36 -4.55 -3.97
N LEU A 510 -13.51 -5.53 -4.28
CA LEU A 510 -13.27 -6.68 -3.40
C LEU A 510 -12.60 -6.25 -2.09
N LEU A 511 -11.56 -5.40 -2.15
CA LEU A 511 -10.90 -4.88 -0.96
C LEU A 511 -11.87 -4.06 -0.09
N GLN A 512 -12.72 -3.24 -0.70
CA GLN A 512 -13.74 -2.47 0.02
C GLN A 512 -14.75 -3.39 0.74
N THR A 513 -15.19 -4.46 0.08
CA THR A 513 -16.08 -5.44 0.71
C THR A 513 -15.41 -6.13 1.89
N LEU A 514 -14.13 -6.45 1.77
CA LEU A 514 -13.35 -7.04 2.87
C LEU A 514 -13.18 -6.05 4.02
N ASP A 515 -12.92 -4.77 3.76
CA ASP A 515 -12.91 -3.72 4.80
C ASP A 515 -14.27 -3.58 5.49
N GLU A 516 -15.36 -3.58 4.71
CA GLU A 516 -16.70 -3.31 5.22
C GLU A 516 -17.35 -4.50 5.95
N ASN A 517 -17.23 -5.70 5.39
CA ASN A 517 -18.01 -6.86 5.83
C ASN A 517 -17.17 -7.92 6.56
N LEU A 518 -15.86 -7.99 6.31
CA LEU A 518 -14.97 -8.94 6.98
C LEU A 518 -14.44 -8.36 8.29
N LEU A 519 -13.77 -7.19 8.25
CA LEU A 519 -13.05 -6.64 9.42
C LEU A 519 -13.91 -6.55 10.71
N PRO A 520 -15.19 -6.11 10.68
CA PRO A 520 -16.00 -6.04 11.89
C PRO A 520 -16.35 -7.41 12.50
N LYS A 521 -16.31 -8.47 11.70
CA LYS A 521 -16.67 -9.84 12.12
C LYS A 521 -15.46 -10.63 12.63
N VAL A 522 -14.24 -10.15 12.41
CA VAL A 522 -13.02 -10.86 12.81
C VAL A 522 -12.83 -10.74 14.33
N ILE A 523 -12.68 -11.89 14.99
CA ILE A 523 -12.40 -11.95 16.43
C ILE A 523 -10.94 -11.57 16.67
N VAL A 524 -10.69 -10.64 17.59
CA VAL A 524 -9.33 -10.24 18.00
C VAL A 524 -8.70 -11.36 18.83
N ASP A 525 -7.91 -12.21 18.18
CA ASP A 525 -7.16 -13.31 18.78
C ASP A 525 -5.73 -13.43 18.19
N HIS A 526 -4.95 -14.41 18.66
CA HIS A 526 -3.61 -14.64 18.11
C HIS A 526 -3.60 -15.24 16.69
N LYS A 527 -4.74 -15.72 16.16
CA LYS A 527 -4.88 -16.25 14.79
C LYS A 527 -5.08 -15.13 13.77
N LEU A 528 -5.32 -13.90 14.23
CA LEU A 528 -5.41 -12.69 13.39
C LEU A 528 -4.19 -12.47 12.49
N VAL A 529 -3.02 -13.03 12.85
CA VAL A 529 -1.80 -13.00 12.04
C VAL A 529 -2.02 -13.56 10.63
N ALA A 530 -2.96 -14.51 10.46
CA ALA A 530 -3.31 -15.04 9.15
C ALA A 530 -3.87 -13.97 8.19
N TYR A 531 -4.44 -12.90 8.72
CA TYR A 531 -5.05 -11.80 7.95
C TYR A 531 -4.09 -10.64 7.66
N PHE A 532 -2.89 -10.62 8.22
CA PHE A 532 -1.92 -9.54 8.00
C PHE A 532 -1.59 -9.29 6.51
N PRO A 533 -1.44 -10.32 5.63
CA PRO A 533 -1.25 -10.08 4.21
C PRO A 533 -2.42 -9.33 3.54
N LEU A 534 -3.64 -9.53 4.06
CA LEU A 534 -4.82 -8.80 3.58
C LEU A 534 -4.82 -7.36 4.12
N PHE A 535 -4.47 -7.16 5.38
CA PHE A 535 -4.37 -5.82 5.99
C PHE A 535 -3.34 -4.94 5.30
N ASP A 536 -2.19 -5.52 4.93
CA ASP A 536 -1.14 -4.81 4.19
C ASP A 536 -1.66 -4.36 2.81
N LYS A 537 -2.48 -5.19 2.14
CA LYS A 537 -3.12 -4.82 0.87
C LYS A 537 -4.23 -3.78 1.00
N ILE A 538 -5.00 -3.79 2.08
CA ILE A 538 -5.96 -2.72 2.36
C ILE A 538 -5.19 -1.41 2.63
N ALA A 539 -4.08 -1.47 3.37
CA ALA A 539 -3.22 -0.33 3.66
C ALA A 539 -2.45 0.25 2.45
N GLU A 540 -2.28 -0.53 1.39
CA GLU A 540 -1.67 -0.09 0.12
C GLU A 540 -2.69 0.66 -0.78
N SER A 541 -3.99 0.54 -0.51
CA SER A 541 -5.04 1.04 -1.39
C SER A 541 -5.45 2.48 -1.06
N ASP A 542 -5.02 3.45 -1.86
CA ASP A 542 -5.31 4.88 -1.68
C ASP A 542 -6.83 5.21 -1.63
N THR A 543 -7.68 4.37 -2.21
CA THR A 543 -9.13 4.58 -2.37
C THR A 543 -9.94 4.27 -1.11
N ILE A 544 -9.48 3.37 -0.24
CA ILE A 544 -10.26 2.89 0.91
C ILE A 544 -9.75 3.61 2.16
N PRO A 545 -10.59 4.34 2.91
CA PRO A 545 -10.15 4.97 4.16
C PRO A 545 -9.87 3.88 5.21
N PRO A 546 -8.63 3.74 5.73
CA PRO A 546 -8.25 2.62 6.58
C PRO A 546 -8.70 2.78 8.05
N ARG A 547 -9.89 3.37 8.27
CA ARG A 547 -10.42 3.67 9.61
C ARG A 547 -10.69 2.41 10.41
N ARG A 548 -11.44 1.46 9.82
CA ARG A 548 -11.82 0.20 10.48
C ARG A 548 -10.60 -0.66 10.76
N LEU A 549 -9.65 -0.67 9.82
CA LEU A 549 -8.37 -1.35 9.99
C LEU A 549 -7.56 -0.75 11.15
N LEU A 550 -7.49 0.58 11.27
CA LEU A 550 -6.80 1.24 12.40
C LEU A 550 -7.47 0.96 13.76
N GLU A 551 -8.81 0.90 13.80
CA GLU A 551 -9.55 0.52 15.01
C GLU A 551 -9.23 -0.94 15.41
N LEU A 552 -9.29 -1.88 14.46
CA LEU A 552 -8.94 -3.28 14.69
C LEU A 552 -7.48 -3.46 15.16
N LEU A 553 -6.53 -2.74 14.54
CA LEU A 553 -5.11 -2.78 14.95
C LEU A 553 -4.90 -2.18 16.34
N THR A 554 -5.70 -1.16 16.72
CA THR A 554 -5.69 -0.58 18.07
C THR A 554 -6.19 -1.59 19.09
N ASP A 555 -7.30 -2.26 18.81
CA ASP A 555 -7.86 -3.30 19.68
C ASP A 555 -6.91 -4.49 19.82
N LEU A 556 -6.22 -4.88 18.75
CA LEU A 556 -5.17 -5.90 18.78
C LEU A 556 -4.00 -5.47 19.68
N MET A 557 -3.51 -4.24 19.56
CA MET A 557 -2.44 -3.72 20.41
C MET A 557 -2.85 -3.71 21.88
N VAL A 558 -4.06 -3.26 22.20
CA VAL A 558 -4.62 -3.28 23.56
C VAL A 558 -4.73 -4.71 24.08
N PHE A 559 -5.18 -5.65 23.25
CA PHE A 559 -5.28 -7.07 23.59
C PHE A 559 -3.92 -7.69 23.92
N ILE A 560 -2.89 -7.43 23.09
CA ILE A 560 -1.52 -7.94 23.29
C ILE A 560 -0.95 -7.42 24.62
N VAL A 561 -1.17 -6.15 24.94
CA VAL A 561 -0.73 -5.55 26.21
C VAL A 561 -1.46 -6.18 27.41
N LYS A 562 -2.78 -6.37 27.33
CA LYS A 562 -3.59 -6.92 28.43
C LYS A 562 -3.33 -8.40 28.72
N LYS A 563 -3.05 -9.22 27.70
CA LYS A 563 -2.82 -10.66 27.83
C LYS A 563 -1.34 -11.05 27.84
N HIS A 564 -0.45 -10.13 28.22
CA HIS A 564 0.98 -10.38 28.21
C HIS A 564 1.38 -11.46 29.25
N GLU A 565 1.57 -12.69 28.78
CA GLU A 565 2.19 -13.78 29.54
C GLU A 565 3.73 -13.72 29.40
N PRO A 566 4.50 -14.03 30.46
CA PRO A 566 5.96 -13.91 30.47
C PRO A 566 6.67 -14.75 29.37
N ASP A 567 6.07 -15.85 28.91
CA ASP A 567 6.63 -16.71 27.86
C ASP A 567 6.18 -16.33 26.42
N ALA A 568 5.31 -15.33 26.26
CA ALA A 568 4.73 -14.92 24.98
C ALA A 568 5.48 -13.75 24.29
N GLY A 569 6.60 -13.28 24.85
CA GLY A 569 7.31 -12.07 24.41
C GLY A 569 7.69 -12.06 22.92
N LEU A 570 8.18 -13.18 22.38
CA LEU A 570 8.53 -13.29 20.95
C LEU A 570 7.31 -13.16 20.02
N ARG A 571 6.15 -13.69 20.43
CA ARG A 571 4.90 -13.57 19.65
C ARG A 571 4.37 -12.15 19.70
N ALA A 572 4.35 -11.54 20.89
CA ALA A 572 3.95 -10.15 21.09
C ALA A 572 4.84 -9.20 20.25
N TRP A 573 6.16 -9.37 20.30
CA TRP A 573 7.10 -8.62 19.45
C TRP A 573 6.79 -8.80 17.97
N SER A 574 6.65 -10.03 17.48
CA SER A 574 6.39 -10.28 16.05
C SER A 574 5.08 -9.66 15.56
N GLN A 575 4.02 -9.71 16.38
CA GLN A 575 2.72 -9.11 16.06
C GLN A 575 2.82 -7.58 16.11
N GLY A 576 3.45 -7.02 17.14
CA GLY A 576 3.67 -5.57 17.27
C GLY A 576 4.46 -5.00 16.10
N SER A 577 5.57 -5.63 15.73
CA SER A 577 6.40 -5.23 14.59
C SER A 577 5.65 -5.32 13.25
N LYS A 578 4.77 -6.30 13.08
CA LYS A 578 3.92 -6.40 11.88
C LYS A 578 2.86 -5.31 11.79
N VAL A 579 2.21 -4.96 12.90
CA VAL A 579 1.28 -3.82 12.94
C VAL A 579 2.01 -2.52 12.59
N LEU A 580 3.20 -2.30 13.15
CA LEU A 580 4.03 -1.13 12.81
C LEU A 580 4.44 -1.10 11.33
N CYS A 581 4.67 -2.27 10.72
CA CYS A 581 4.90 -2.38 9.29
C CYS A 581 3.66 -1.93 8.48
N ILE A 582 2.46 -2.38 8.88
CA ILE A 582 1.20 -1.94 8.24
C ILE A 582 1.01 -0.43 8.40
N CYS A 583 1.31 0.13 9.58
CA CYS A 583 1.30 1.58 9.80
C CYS A 583 2.26 2.31 8.86
N ARG A 584 3.45 1.75 8.60
CA ARG A 584 4.41 2.28 7.62
C ARG A 584 3.84 2.24 6.20
N THR A 585 3.22 1.13 5.79
CA THR A 585 2.53 1.01 4.50
C THR A 585 1.44 2.09 4.36
N MET A 586 0.63 2.29 5.41
CA MET A 586 -0.41 3.33 5.38
C MET A 586 0.16 4.74 5.20
N MET A 587 1.25 5.08 5.91
CA MET A 587 1.92 6.38 5.75
C MET A 587 2.55 6.59 4.37
N MET A 588 2.85 5.50 3.65
CA MET A 588 3.42 5.53 2.30
C MET A 588 2.38 5.81 1.22
N HIS A 589 1.17 5.28 1.38
CA HIS A 589 0.14 5.28 0.34
C HIS A 589 -0.93 6.37 0.56
N HIS A 590 -1.41 6.54 1.79
CA HIS A 590 -2.48 7.51 2.08
C HIS A 590 -1.95 8.92 2.38
N GLN A 591 -2.88 9.89 2.40
CA GLN A 591 -2.61 11.25 2.84
C GLN A 591 -2.52 11.31 4.37
N SER A 592 -1.49 12.00 4.87
CA SER A 592 -1.16 12.04 6.30
C SER A 592 -2.26 12.69 7.15
N SER A 593 -3.00 13.67 6.62
CA SER A 593 -4.15 14.29 7.30
C SER A 593 -5.24 13.27 7.64
N ARG A 594 -5.67 12.44 6.67
CA ARG A 594 -6.69 11.39 6.86
C ARG A 594 -6.34 10.39 7.95
N LEU A 595 -5.06 10.06 8.10
CA LEU A 595 -4.59 9.08 9.08
C LEU A 595 -4.31 9.68 10.46
N PHE A 596 -4.03 10.98 10.53
CA PHE A 596 -3.32 11.60 11.64
C PHE A 596 -3.94 11.27 13.01
N VAL A 597 -5.24 11.53 13.19
CA VAL A 597 -5.90 11.41 14.50
C VAL A 597 -5.87 9.97 15.02
N ARG A 598 -6.21 8.99 14.18
CA ARG A 598 -6.33 7.58 14.60
C ARG A 598 -4.96 6.91 14.68
N LEU A 599 -4.09 7.15 13.70
CA LEU A 599 -2.75 6.59 13.69
C LEU A 599 -1.88 7.17 14.82
N SER A 600 -1.99 8.46 15.13
CA SER A 600 -1.27 9.07 16.26
C SER A 600 -1.71 8.47 17.60
N ARG A 601 -3.01 8.22 17.80
CA ARG A 601 -3.54 7.54 19.00
C ARG A 601 -2.97 6.11 19.13
N LEU A 602 -2.98 5.33 18.05
CA LEU A 602 -2.41 3.97 18.03
C LEU A 602 -0.90 3.99 18.34
N LEU A 603 -0.13 4.86 17.67
CA LEU A 603 1.31 4.96 17.88
C LEU A 603 1.63 5.47 19.30
N ALA A 604 0.90 6.46 19.81
CA ALA A 604 1.07 6.99 21.17
C ALA A 604 0.74 5.94 22.23
N PHE A 605 -0.35 5.17 22.05
CA PHE A 605 -0.67 4.04 22.93
C PHE A 605 0.47 3.02 22.93
N THR A 606 0.95 2.63 21.75
CA THR A 606 2.06 1.69 21.61
C THR A 606 3.34 2.21 22.26
N CYS A 607 3.65 3.51 22.12
CA CYS A 607 4.80 4.15 22.76
C CYS A 607 4.75 4.10 24.29
N LEU A 608 3.56 4.19 24.89
CA LEU A 608 3.38 4.32 26.33
C LEU A 608 3.29 2.95 27.02
N TYR A 609 2.56 2.01 26.41
CA TYR A 609 2.08 0.81 27.10
C TYR A 609 2.61 -0.52 26.53
N PHE A 610 3.23 -0.55 25.35
CA PHE A 610 3.69 -1.82 24.77
C PHE A 610 4.87 -2.42 25.58
N PRO A 611 4.92 -3.74 25.81
CA PRO A 611 5.93 -4.36 26.69
C PRO A 611 7.34 -4.36 26.11
N ASP A 612 7.47 -4.53 24.79
CA ASP A 612 8.76 -4.60 24.10
C ASP A 612 9.34 -3.22 23.77
N LEU A 613 10.64 -3.03 24.04
CA LEU A 613 11.33 -1.74 23.85
C LEU A 613 11.49 -1.36 22.37
N GLU A 614 11.80 -2.31 21.50
CA GLU A 614 12.04 -2.05 20.07
C GLU A 614 10.75 -1.57 19.39
N VAL A 615 9.63 -2.24 19.67
CA VAL A 615 8.31 -1.84 19.17
C VAL A 615 7.95 -0.44 19.68
N ARG A 616 8.22 -0.12 20.95
CA ARG A 616 7.96 1.23 21.50
C ARG A 616 8.80 2.32 20.81
N ASP A 617 10.09 2.07 20.61
CA ASP A 617 10.99 3.04 20.01
C ASP A 617 10.67 3.26 18.53
N ASN A 618 10.35 2.20 17.79
CA ASN A 618 9.87 2.31 16.40
C ASN A 618 8.55 3.06 16.32
N ALA A 619 7.60 2.80 17.22
CA ALA A 619 6.34 3.57 17.30
C ALA A 619 6.61 5.06 17.57
N ARG A 620 7.59 5.38 18.42
CA ARG A 620 7.98 6.76 18.74
C ARG A 620 8.59 7.45 17.51
N ILE A 621 9.43 6.74 16.77
CA ILE A 621 10.03 7.26 15.53
C ILE A 621 8.92 7.55 14.51
N TYR A 622 8.00 6.61 14.28
CA TYR A 622 6.89 6.83 13.35
C TYR A 622 5.96 7.95 13.78
N LEU A 623 5.68 8.09 15.08
CA LEU A 623 4.88 9.19 15.60
C LEU A 623 5.57 10.55 15.35
N ARG A 624 6.90 10.63 15.58
CA ARG A 624 7.67 11.85 15.31
C ARG A 624 7.72 12.17 13.81
N MET A 625 7.87 11.15 12.96
CA MET A 625 7.85 11.31 11.51
C MET A 625 6.49 11.81 11.02
N LEU A 626 5.39 11.23 11.50
CA LEU A 626 4.02 11.63 11.15
C LEU A 626 3.71 13.08 11.54
N VAL A 627 4.21 13.53 12.69
CA VAL A 627 3.94 14.88 13.21
C VAL A 627 4.85 15.93 12.57
N CYS A 628 6.13 15.62 12.32
CA CYS A 628 7.13 16.63 11.95
C CYS A 628 7.48 16.69 10.46
N ILE A 629 7.18 15.65 9.68
CA ILE A 629 7.60 15.57 8.27
C ILE A 629 6.37 15.75 7.37
N PRO A 630 6.40 16.71 6.42
CA PRO A 630 5.31 16.88 5.46
C PRO A 630 5.06 15.60 4.66
N GLY A 631 3.79 15.24 4.45
CA GLY A 631 3.39 13.94 3.88
C GLY A 631 4.14 13.54 2.61
N LYS A 632 4.39 14.45 1.65
CA LYS A 632 5.18 14.12 0.46
C LYS A 632 6.63 13.74 0.78
N LYS A 633 7.30 14.51 1.64
CA LYS A 633 8.67 14.23 2.08
C LYS A 633 8.74 12.94 2.91
N LEU A 634 7.71 12.69 3.73
CA LEU A 634 7.60 11.47 4.52
C LEU A 634 7.58 10.23 3.63
N ARG A 635 6.74 10.24 2.58
CA ARG A 635 6.71 9.17 1.58
C ARG A 635 8.05 8.96 0.88
N GLU A 636 8.73 10.03 0.47
CA GLU A 636 10.06 9.94 -0.15
C GLU A 636 11.09 9.32 0.80
N LEU A 637 11.08 9.71 2.09
CA LEU A 637 11.99 9.19 3.12
C LEU A 637 11.76 7.71 3.42
N LEU A 638 10.49 7.30 3.52
CA LEU A 638 10.11 5.92 3.79
C LEU A 638 10.40 5.01 2.58
N ASN A 639 10.28 5.49 1.34
CA ASN A 639 10.66 4.78 0.10
C ASN A 639 12.19 4.59 -0.03
N LEU A 640 12.98 5.57 0.42
CA LEU A 640 14.46 5.52 0.34
C LEU A 640 15.05 4.35 1.15
N GLY A 641 14.39 3.93 2.23
CA GLY A 641 14.81 2.78 3.04
C GLY A 641 14.73 1.43 2.31
N GLU A 642 13.85 1.28 1.31
CA GLU A 642 13.71 0.03 0.54
C GLU A 642 14.76 -0.13 -0.55
N ASN A 643 15.24 0.98 -1.12
CA ASN A 643 16.26 0.98 -2.17
C ASN A 643 17.70 0.72 -1.66
N LEU A 644 17.93 0.75 -0.34
CA LEU A 644 19.25 0.62 0.27
C LEU A 644 19.59 -0.81 0.73
N ILE A 645 18.64 -1.74 0.67
CA ILE A 645 18.87 -3.14 1.06
C ILE A 645 19.51 -3.87 -0.15
N GLY A 646 20.84 -3.77 -0.30
CA GLY A 646 21.57 -4.56 -1.30
C GLY A 646 22.92 -4.03 -1.78
N VAL A 647 23.35 -2.82 -1.40
CA VAL A 647 24.66 -2.29 -1.80
C VAL A 647 25.50 -2.06 -0.55
N ALA A 648 26.67 -2.72 -0.48
CA ALA A 648 27.66 -2.53 0.57
C ALA A 648 27.95 -1.03 0.77
N PRO A 649 28.23 -0.56 2.01
CA PRO A 649 28.54 0.83 2.25
C PRO A 649 29.84 1.17 1.54
N SER A 650 29.75 1.75 0.34
CA SER A 650 30.90 2.32 -0.33
C SER A 650 31.39 3.51 0.51
N ALA A 651 32.71 3.71 0.51
CA ALA A 651 33.44 4.66 1.36
C ALA A 651 33.21 6.15 0.99
N GLN A 652 31.96 6.55 0.77
CA GLN A 652 31.56 7.92 0.49
C GLN A 652 30.46 8.39 1.46
N SER A 653 30.60 8.09 2.76
CA SER A 653 29.74 8.64 3.81
C SER A 653 30.03 10.12 4.13
N GLY A 654 30.82 10.82 3.31
CA GLY A 654 31.13 12.25 3.47
C GLY A 654 30.20 13.21 2.71
N SER A 655 29.34 12.71 1.80
CA SER A 655 28.49 13.58 0.95
C SER A 655 27.02 13.67 1.38
N PHE A 656 26.57 12.89 2.36
CA PHE A 656 25.15 12.88 2.78
C PHE A 656 24.72 14.15 3.54
N PHE A 657 25.67 14.83 4.20
CA PHE A 657 25.40 16.09 4.92
C PHE A 657 25.59 17.35 4.07
N ASN A 658 25.90 17.22 2.77
CA ASN A 658 26.14 18.36 1.88
C ASN A 658 25.12 18.48 0.74
N VAL A 659 23.93 17.90 0.91
CA VAL A 659 22.79 18.20 0.05
C VAL A 659 22.31 19.60 0.42
N GLN A 660 22.69 20.60 -0.38
CA GLN A 660 21.93 21.85 -0.44
C GLN A 660 20.47 21.45 -0.63
N SER A 661 19.62 21.73 0.36
CA SER A 661 18.18 21.50 0.27
C SER A 661 17.71 22.03 -1.09
N PRO A 662 17.00 21.25 -1.92
CA PRO A 662 16.39 21.82 -3.11
C PRO A 662 15.36 22.82 -2.61
N ARG A 663 15.75 24.10 -2.53
CA ARG A 663 14.83 25.20 -2.30
C ARG A 663 13.94 25.21 -3.54
N ARG A 664 12.81 24.50 -3.46
CA ARG A 664 11.74 24.67 -4.45
C ARG A 664 11.47 26.17 -4.53
N PRO A 665 11.30 26.73 -5.74
CA PRO A 665 11.18 28.16 -5.92
C PRO A 665 10.02 28.67 -5.05
N HIS A 666 10.36 29.56 -4.13
CA HIS A 666 9.40 30.36 -3.40
C HIS A 666 8.63 31.17 -4.44
N ASP A 667 7.32 31.02 -4.50
CA ASP A 667 6.48 31.81 -5.41
C ASP A 667 5.89 32.98 -4.62
N PRO A 668 6.55 34.16 -4.60
CA PRO A 668 6.19 35.27 -3.72
C PRO A 668 4.80 35.86 -3.99
N LYS A 669 4.15 35.44 -5.09
CA LYS A 669 2.77 35.83 -5.42
C LYS A 669 1.73 35.06 -4.60
N ARG A 670 1.98 33.78 -4.26
CA ARG A 670 1.05 32.92 -3.47
C ARG A 670 1.11 33.19 -1.97
N SER A 671 2.23 33.72 -1.50
CA SER A 671 2.48 34.09 -0.10
C SER A 671 1.99 35.50 0.26
N ARG A 672 1.47 36.27 -0.70
CA ARG A 672 0.78 37.53 -0.42
C ARG A 672 -0.62 37.19 0.11
N ASN A 673 -0.94 37.66 1.32
CA ASN A 673 -2.22 37.47 2.02
C ASN A 673 -2.40 36.13 2.77
N VAL A 674 -1.37 35.63 3.47
CA VAL A 674 -1.52 34.49 4.40
C VAL A 674 -2.55 34.78 5.51
N SER A 675 -2.64 36.05 5.95
CA SER A 675 -3.63 36.52 6.92
C SER A 675 -5.09 36.42 6.46
N ALA A 676 -5.35 36.08 5.20
CA ALA A 676 -6.72 35.89 4.71
C ALA A 676 -7.29 34.51 5.06
N TYR A 677 -6.44 33.54 5.38
CA TYR A 677 -6.85 32.16 5.65
C TYR A 677 -6.15 31.52 6.86
N VAL A 678 -5.08 32.11 7.40
CA VAL A 678 -4.50 31.71 8.69
C VAL A 678 -4.78 32.80 9.72
N HIS A 679 -5.41 32.41 10.82
CA HIS A 679 -5.89 33.33 11.85
C HIS A 679 -5.17 33.07 13.16
N LEU A 680 -4.66 34.14 13.77
CA LEU A 680 -4.20 34.14 15.16
C LEU A 680 -5.09 35.09 15.94
N GLN A 681 -5.93 34.55 16.82
CA GLN A 681 -6.92 35.33 17.57
C GLN A 681 -6.63 35.24 19.06
N ARG A 682 -6.82 36.36 19.78
CA ARG A 682 -6.70 36.36 21.24
C ARG A 682 -7.82 35.54 21.86
N VAL A 683 -7.51 34.79 22.91
CA VAL A 683 -8.54 34.10 23.70
C VAL A 683 -9.40 35.11 24.46
N ILE A 684 -8.77 36.19 24.97
CA ILE A 684 -9.44 37.28 25.68
C ILE A 684 -9.33 38.56 24.82
N PRO A 685 -10.45 39.12 24.33
CA PRO A 685 -10.43 40.36 23.56
C PRO A 685 -10.08 41.57 24.45
N LEU A 686 -9.44 42.58 23.87
CA LEU A 686 -9.19 43.85 24.55
C LEU A 686 -10.49 44.66 24.68
N LEU A 687 -10.59 45.42 25.77
CA LEU A 687 -11.66 46.40 25.94
C LEU A 687 -11.41 47.59 25.01
N VAL A 688 -10.15 48.05 24.94
CA VAL A 688 -9.77 49.17 24.07
C VAL A 688 -9.23 48.62 22.74
N ARG A 689 -10.00 48.75 21.67
CA ARG A 689 -9.63 48.19 20.36
C ARG A 689 -8.56 48.99 19.60
N GLN A 690 -8.35 50.28 19.90
CA GLN A 690 -7.52 51.20 19.09
C GLN A 690 -6.58 52.15 19.89
N SER A 691 -5.93 51.67 20.95
CA SER A 691 -5.10 52.51 21.85
C SER A 691 -3.65 52.75 21.40
N TRP A 692 -3.20 52.14 20.31
CA TRP A 692 -1.80 52.21 19.83
C TRP A 692 -1.51 53.40 18.90
N SER A 693 -2.53 54.19 18.52
CA SER A 693 -2.39 55.34 17.60
C SER A 693 -1.68 56.55 18.22
N LEU A 694 -1.48 56.56 19.55
CA LEU A 694 -0.88 57.67 20.30
C LEU A 694 0.63 57.54 20.51
N SER A 695 1.30 56.55 19.91
CA SER A 695 2.77 56.58 19.88
C SER A 695 3.21 57.80 19.07
N VAL A 696 3.62 58.88 19.75
CA VAL A 696 4.16 60.09 19.14
C VAL A 696 5.35 59.66 18.28
N SER A 697 5.12 59.54 16.98
CA SER A 697 6.15 59.24 16.01
C SER A 697 7.02 60.50 15.90
N THR A 698 8.20 60.48 16.51
CA THR A 698 9.28 61.39 16.10
C THR A 698 9.50 61.20 14.60
N LEU A 699 9.29 62.28 13.84
CA LEU A 699 9.36 62.36 12.38
C LEU A 699 10.60 61.68 11.80
N CYS A 700 10.36 60.91 10.72
CA CYS A 700 11.27 60.11 9.88
C CYS A 700 12.69 60.67 9.64
N PHE A 701 13.72 59.80 9.61
CA PHE A 701 14.72 59.69 8.52
C PHE A 701 15.69 58.49 8.75
N GLY A 702 15.92 57.70 7.70
CA GLY A 702 17.24 57.15 7.30
C GLY A 702 17.97 56.13 8.20
N GLU A 703 18.38 55.02 7.58
CA GLU A 703 19.32 54.04 8.10
C GLU A 703 20.57 54.67 8.74
N GLY A 704 20.69 54.54 10.05
CA GLY A 704 21.86 54.91 10.84
C GLY A 704 21.52 54.76 12.31
N LYS A 705 22.31 53.95 13.04
CA LYS A 705 22.13 53.75 14.50
C LYS A 705 21.96 55.10 15.19
N PRO A 706 20.86 55.35 15.93
CA PRO A 706 20.74 56.57 16.71
C PRO A 706 21.53 56.39 18.01
N ASP A 707 22.53 57.24 18.20
CA ASP A 707 23.09 57.55 19.50
C ASP A 707 21.97 58.09 20.42
N TYR A 708 22.02 57.62 21.66
CA TYR A 708 21.08 57.87 22.76
C TYR A 708 20.65 59.34 22.89
N LEU A 709 19.35 59.60 22.81
CA LEU A 709 18.74 60.79 23.42
C LEU A 709 18.48 60.50 24.90
N LEU A 710 19.05 61.34 25.76
CA LEU A 710 18.94 61.30 27.22
C LEU A 710 17.47 61.25 27.68
N GLY A 711 17.02 60.07 28.12
CA GLY A 711 16.03 59.97 29.18
C GLY A 711 16.63 60.48 30.49
N VAL A 712 15.81 61.10 31.34
CA VAL A 712 16.21 61.66 32.64
C VAL A 712 17.10 60.68 33.40
N LYS A 713 18.38 61.06 33.60
CA LYS A 713 19.36 60.28 34.36
C LYS A 713 18.96 60.26 35.83
N ASP A 714 18.59 59.10 36.33
CA ASP A 714 18.82 58.78 37.75
C ASP A 714 20.34 58.70 37.97
N ASN A 715 20.85 59.44 38.95
CA ASN A 715 22.29 59.66 39.15
C ASN A 715 23.07 58.36 39.37
N GLU A 716 24.01 58.03 38.48
CA GLU A 716 25.07 57.05 38.71
C GLU A 716 26.23 57.68 39.52
N PRO A 717 26.84 56.97 40.48
CA PRO A 717 28.15 57.34 41.00
C PRO A 717 29.24 56.95 39.99
N LYS A 718 30.12 57.89 39.66
CA LYS A 718 31.26 57.69 38.73
C LYS A 718 32.30 56.73 39.34
N SER A 719 32.82 55.82 38.52
CA SER A 719 34.14 55.21 38.75
C SER A 719 34.94 55.21 37.45
N ASP A 720 36.22 55.58 37.59
CA ASP A 720 37.20 55.79 36.52
C ASP A 720 37.58 54.51 35.78
N ASP A 721 37.95 54.73 34.51
CA ASP A 721 38.44 53.76 33.53
C ASP A 721 39.89 53.31 33.81
N GLY A 722 40.23 52.11 33.37
CA GLY A 722 41.61 51.58 33.41
C GLY A 722 41.66 50.05 33.37
N GLY A 723 41.66 49.48 32.16
CA GLY A 723 41.72 48.03 31.95
C GLY A 723 43.03 47.34 32.31
N ILE A 724 43.01 46.00 32.35
CA ILE A 724 44.01 45.05 31.81
C ILE A 724 43.48 43.60 31.93
N GLU A 725 44.00 42.80 31.03
CA GLU A 725 43.75 41.44 30.55
C GLU A 725 43.61 40.27 31.55
N SER A 726 42.81 39.30 31.09
CA SER A 726 43.02 37.84 31.09
C SER A 726 43.36 37.05 32.37
N SER A 727 42.55 35.99 32.53
CA SER A 727 42.92 34.60 32.86
C SER A 727 42.44 34.03 34.22
N SER A 728 41.67 32.96 34.07
CA SER A 728 41.63 31.70 34.86
C SER A 728 41.35 31.70 36.37
N GLY A 729 40.26 31.00 36.71
CA GLY A 729 40.28 29.92 37.72
C GLY A 729 39.68 30.23 39.09
N GLY A 730 38.75 29.35 39.53
CA GLY A 730 38.56 29.06 40.96
C GLY A 730 37.20 29.42 41.58
N GLN A 731 36.36 28.39 41.75
CA GLN A 731 35.59 28.05 42.97
C GLN A 731 34.94 29.17 43.82
N ILE A 732 33.61 29.19 43.74
CA ILE A 732 32.60 29.15 44.83
C ILE A 732 33.19 29.07 46.26
N ASN A 733 33.08 30.12 47.09
CA ASN A 733 32.06 30.26 48.15
C ASN A 733 32.21 31.51 49.04
N SER A 734 31.06 32.17 49.25
CA SER A 734 30.52 32.86 50.44
C SER A 734 31.38 33.77 51.35
N GLU A 735 30.82 34.98 51.51
CA GLU A 735 30.69 35.78 52.73
C GLU A 735 31.94 36.42 53.37
N SER A 736 32.04 37.74 53.18
CA SER A 736 31.85 38.74 54.25
C SER A 736 32.78 39.93 54.03
N GLU A 737 32.28 40.97 53.35
CA GLU A 737 32.84 42.33 53.46
C GLU A 737 31.79 43.36 52.99
N ARG A 738 30.72 43.53 53.79
CA ARG A 738 29.92 44.76 53.77
C ARG A 738 30.62 45.76 54.69
N ALA A 739 31.46 46.60 54.12
CA ALA A 739 31.96 47.79 54.80
C ALA A 739 31.79 49.01 53.88
N HIS A 740 31.03 49.99 54.40
CA HIS A 740 30.92 51.39 53.99
C HIS A 740 29.97 51.74 52.82
N LEU A 741 28.66 51.79 53.11
CA LEU A 741 27.81 52.85 52.54
C LEU A 741 27.91 54.10 53.43
N PRO A 742 27.97 55.32 52.86
CA PRO A 742 27.98 56.55 53.64
C PRO A 742 26.66 56.73 54.39
N GLN A 743 26.74 57.09 55.67
CA GLN A 743 25.58 57.41 56.50
C GLN A 743 24.81 58.61 55.90
N GLU A 744 23.54 58.38 55.55
CA GLU A 744 22.59 59.44 55.23
C GLU A 744 22.29 60.30 56.47
N PRO A 745 22.07 61.63 56.32
CA PRO A 745 21.82 62.52 57.44
C PRO A 745 20.47 62.19 58.11
N LEU A 746 20.50 61.94 59.42
CA LEU A 746 19.32 61.77 60.29
C LEU A 746 18.31 62.91 60.08
N ARG A 747 17.19 62.61 59.41
CA ARG A 747 16.00 63.48 59.41
C ARG A 747 15.07 63.04 60.52
N VAL A 748 14.57 63.98 61.30
CA VAL A 748 13.48 63.74 62.25
C VAL A 748 12.22 63.49 61.42
N MET A 749 11.81 62.23 61.34
CA MET A 749 10.59 61.83 60.65
C MET A 749 9.49 61.56 61.67
N ASP A 750 8.25 61.89 61.28
CA ASP A 750 7.06 61.46 62.00
C ASP A 750 6.99 59.92 62.03
N ALA A 751 6.46 59.34 63.11
CA ALA A 751 6.25 57.91 63.25
C ALA A 751 5.39 57.35 62.10
N LYS A 752 4.40 58.13 61.65
CA LYS A 752 3.56 57.76 60.49
C LYS A 752 4.39 57.62 59.21
N ILE A 753 5.23 58.61 58.88
CA ILE A 753 6.06 58.59 57.66
C ILE A 753 7.07 57.44 57.70
N SER A 754 7.62 57.13 58.87
CA SER A 754 8.57 56.01 59.04
C SER A 754 7.95 54.65 58.74
N GLN A 755 6.70 54.44 59.18
CA GLN A 755 5.95 53.21 58.88
C GLN A 755 5.64 53.07 57.37
N LEU A 756 5.27 54.17 56.71
CA LEU A 756 5.05 54.17 55.25
C LEU A 756 6.31 53.80 54.48
N LEU A 757 7.47 54.35 54.88
CA LEU A 757 8.75 54.02 54.25
C LEU A 757 9.17 52.56 54.44
N GLU A 758 8.88 51.99 55.61
CA GLU A 758 9.16 50.58 55.88
C GLU A 758 8.36 49.68 54.94
N THR A 759 7.06 49.94 54.78
CA THR A 759 6.19 49.24 53.84
C THR A 759 6.66 49.38 52.39
N LEU A 760 7.04 50.60 51.97
CA LEU A 760 7.53 50.83 50.60
C LEU A 760 8.89 50.16 50.35
N ARG A 761 9.85 50.26 51.27
CA ARG A 761 11.16 49.57 51.14
C ARG A 761 10.99 48.07 51.07
N ARG A 762 10.10 47.50 51.89
CA ARG A 762 9.77 46.08 51.86
C ARG A 762 9.22 45.68 50.49
N HIS A 763 8.25 46.44 49.96
CA HIS A 763 7.66 46.21 48.64
C HIS A 763 8.68 46.30 47.49
N PHE A 764 9.43 47.40 47.38
CA PHE A 764 10.39 47.60 46.28
C PHE A 764 11.56 46.61 46.32
N SER A 765 11.95 46.11 47.50
CA SER A 765 12.98 45.07 47.63
C SER A 765 12.59 43.73 46.99
N CYS A 766 11.30 43.49 46.77
CA CYS A 766 10.76 42.31 46.12
C CYS A 766 10.60 42.48 44.60
N ILE A 767 10.79 43.69 44.05
CA ILE A 767 10.68 43.95 42.61
C ILE A 767 12.03 43.65 41.94
N PRO A 768 12.08 42.78 40.92
CA PRO A 768 13.31 42.44 40.21
C PRO A 768 13.86 43.64 39.43
N ASP A 769 15.17 43.85 39.54
CA ASP A 769 15.88 44.81 38.68
C ASP A 769 16.09 44.22 37.28
N PHE A 770 15.19 44.55 36.35
CA PHE A 770 15.21 44.05 34.97
C PHE A 770 16.49 44.36 34.20
N ARG A 771 17.33 45.32 34.65
CA ARG A 771 18.61 45.63 34.00
C ARG A 771 19.68 44.56 34.26
N HIS A 772 19.52 43.80 35.35
CA HIS A 772 20.51 42.84 35.83
C HIS A 772 19.92 41.44 36.11
N MET A 773 18.59 41.33 36.11
CA MET A 773 17.82 40.10 36.28
C MET A 773 16.74 39.99 35.20
N LEU A 774 16.15 38.80 35.04
CA LEU A 774 15.01 38.62 34.13
C LEU A 774 13.82 39.46 34.63
N GLY A 775 13.25 40.27 33.74
CA GLY A 775 12.07 41.07 34.01
C GLY A 775 10.80 40.23 34.16
N ILE A 776 9.72 40.90 34.56
CA ILE A 776 8.42 40.26 34.78
C ILE A 776 7.77 39.97 33.44
N LYS A 777 7.35 38.71 33.24
CA LYS A 777 6.74 38.26 31.99
C LYS A 777 5.21 38.37 32.02
N VAL A 778 4.65 38.93 30.97
CA VAL A 778 3.21 38.97 30.68
C VAL A 778 2.89 37.89 29.63
N ARG A 779 1.80 37.15 29.80
CA ARG A 779 1.41 36.04 28.92
C ARG A 779 0.09 36.33 28.24
N ILE A 780 0.08 36.35 26.91
CA ILE A 780 -1.13 36.52 26.11
C ILE A 780 -1.48 35.19 25.43
N PRO A 781 -2.60 34.55 25.80
CA PRO A 781 -3.08 33.35 25.13
C PRO A 781 -3.77 33.68 23.80
N CYS A 782 -3.43 32.93 22.75
CA CYS A 782 -4.01 33.06 21.41
C CYS A 782 -4.37 31.68 20.81
N TYR A 783 -5.41 31.60 20.00
CA TYR A 783 -5.73 30.46 19.15
C TYR A 783 -5.17 30.67 17.74
N LEU A 784 -4.46 29.66 17.23
CA LEU A 784 -4.01 29.56 15.85
C LEU A 784 -4.90 28.56 15.09
N SER A 785 -5.54 29.01 14.02
CA SER A 785 -6.33 28.16 13.11
C SER A 785 -6.13 28.58 11.65
N PHE A 786 -6.61 27.77 10.71
CA PHE A 786 -6.66 28.15 9.31
C PHE A 786 -7.85 27.53 8.58
N GLU A 787 -8.38 28.26 7.59
CA GLU A 787 -9.54 27.87 6.80
C GLU A 787 -9.16 26.89 5.67
N SER A 788 -9.88 25.77 5.59
CA SER A 788 -9.54 24.67 4.67
C SER A 788 -9.73 25.01 3.18
N GLU A 789 -10.83 25.67 2.82
CA GLU A 789 -11.18 25.95 1.42
C GLU A 789 -10.21 26.95 0.73
N PRO A 790 -9.95 28.16 1.28
CA PRO A 790 -8.99 29.09 0.67
C PRO A 790 -7.57 28.53 0.68
N PHE A 791 -7.19 27.77 1.71
CA PHE A 791 -5.91 27.09 1.76
C PHE A 791 -5.76 26.08 0.61
N SER A 792 -6.75 25.22 0.40
CA SER A 792 -6.75 24.21 -0.67
C SER A 792 -6.78 24.85 -2.07
N ARG A 793 -7.45 25.99 -2.27
CA ARG A 793 -7.41 26.71 -3.55
C ARG A 793 -6.01 27.26 -3.90
N ILE A 794 -5.23 27.68 -2.90
CA ILE A 794 -3.90 28.31 -3.11
C ILE A 794 -2.78 27.26 -3.13
N TRP A 795 -2.87 26.25 -2.27
CA TRP A 795 -1.81 25.28 -1.99
C TRP A 795 -2.15 23.83 -2.40
N GLY A 796 -3.42 23.55 -2.66
CA GLY A 796 -3.91 22.23 -3.09
C GLY A 796 -3.56 21.88 -4.52
N ARG A 797 -3.75 20.60 -4.84
CA ARG A 797 -3.55 20.03 -6.18
C ARG A 797 -4.82 20.31 -6.99
N ASN A 798 -4.71 20.75 -8.25
CA ASN A 798 -5.84 20.74 -9.18
C ASN A 798 -6.36 19.30 -9.28
N ALA A 799 -7.41 18.95 -8.55
CA ALA A 799 -8.10 17.68 -8.69
C ALA A 799 -9.06 17.78 -9.89
N PRO A 800 -9.23 16.73 -10.71
CA PRO A 800 -10.32 16.66 -11.66
C PRO A 800 -11.65 16.55 -10.90
N ASP A 801 -12.66 17.27 -11.36
CA ASP A 801 -14.01 17.26 -10.80
C ASP A 801 -14.54 15.83 -10.60
N GLY A 802 -15.08 15.55 -9.40
CA GLY A 802 -15.99 14.44 -9.16
C GLY A 802 -15.53 13.38 -8.17
N ASN A 803 -15.64 13.67 -6.87
CA ASN A 803 -16.28 12.77 -5.89
C ASN A 803 -16.49 13.52 -4.57
N MET A 804 -17.75 13.68 -4.19
CA MET A 804 -18.21 14.37 -2.99
C MET A 804 -18.10 13.41 -1.79
N ASP A 805 -16.94 13.33 -1.15
CA ASP A 805 -16.83 12.98 0.27
C ASP A 805 -16.26 14.21 0.99
N GLU A 806 -17.12 15.22 1.16
CA GLU A 806 -16.76 16.60 1.50
C GLU A 806 -16.27 16.83 2.94
N LEU A 807 -16.18 15.81 3.80
CA LEU A 807 -15.89 16.04 5.23
C LEU A 807 -14.47 15.66 5.68
N GLU A 808 -13.69 14.90 4.90
CA GLU A 808 -12.46 14.26 5.42
C GLU A 808 -11.15 14.60 4.69
N ASP A 809 -11.19 15.40 3.61
CA ASP A 809 -10.00 15.93 2.94
C ASP A 809 -9.56 17.30 3.47
N LEU A 810 -9.43 17.39 4.80
CA LEU A 810 -8.92 18.61 5.43
C LEU A 810 -7.41 18.75 5.16
N PRO A 811 -6.95 19.92 4.67
CA PRO A 811 -5.54 20.20 4.52
C PRO A 811 -4.82 20.28 5.88
N ALA A 812 -3.50 20.07 5.87
CA ALA A 812 -2.68 20.18 7.07
C ALA A 812 -1.42 21.05 6.87
N MET A 813 -0.98 21.68 7.97
CA MET A 813 0.24 22.47 8.08
C MET A 813 1.23 21.80 9.03
N TYR A 814 2.51 21.78 8.66
CA TYR A 814 3.57 21.07 9.39
C TYR A 814 4.70 22.02 9.82
N ALA A 815 5.21 21.80 11.02
CA ALA A 815 6.33 22.53 11.60
C ALA A 815 6.17 24.06 11.50
N THR A 816 5.02 24.54 11.96
CA THR A 816 4.69 25.95 11.99
C THR A 816 5.53 26.66 13.05
N VAL A 817 6.27 27.68 12.64
CA VAL A 817 7.05 28.58 13.49
C VAL A 817 6.46 29.97 13.41
N LEU A 818 6.10 30.52 14.58
CA LEU A 818 5.65 31.89 14.73
C LEU A 818 6.79 32.72 15.31
N ASN A 819 7.22 33.72 14.55
CA ASN A 819 8.20 34.71 14.99
C ASN A 819 7.48 36.01 15.30
N PHE A 820 7.86 36.64 16.40
CA PHE A 820 7.21 37.85 16.90
C PHE A 820 8.18 39.01 16.89
N SER A 821 7.72 40.19 16.47
CA SER A 821 8.46 41.46 16.58
C SER A 821 7.51 42.55 17.05
N SER A 822 8.01 43.54 17.77
CA SER A 822 7.19 44.68 18.19
C SER A 822 7.99 45.98 18.08
N SER A 823 7.29 47.06 17.79
CA SER A 823 7.82 48.43 17.83
C SER A 823 7.84 49.01 19.24
N ALA A 824 7.04 48.47 20.15
CA ALA A 824 7.02 48.86 21.56
C ALA A 824 8.27 48.31 22.29
N PRO A 825 8.69 48.92 23.41
CA PRO A 825 9.86 48.51 24.19
C PRO A 825 9.61 47.21 24.97
N TYR A 826 9.31 46.12 24.26
CA TYR A 826 9.28 44.77 24.78
C TYR A 826 10.66 44.13 24.60
N GLY A 827 11.07 43.26 25.53
CA GLY A 827 12.23 42.38 25.36
C GLY A 827 12.08 41.46 24.15
N SER A 828 13.10 40.64 23.88
CA SER A 828 13.03 39.67 22.79
C SER A 828 11.91 38.65 23.03
N ILE A 829 10.89 38.66 22.17
CA ILE A 829 9.75 37.74 22.27
C ILE A 829 10.16 36.37 21.69
N PRO A 830 10.04 35.27 22.47
CA PRO A 830 10.44 33.94 21.99
C PRO A 830 9.52 33.42 20.90
N SER A 831 10.08 32.77 19.87
CA SER A 831 9.31 32.13 18.80
C SER A 831 8.49 30.94 19.32
N CYS A 832 7.26 30.76 18.83
CA CYS A 832 6.43 29.59 19.14
C CYS A 832 6.50 28.54 18.02
N ARG A 833 6.43 27.25 18.36
CA ARG A 833 6.48 26.14 17.39
C ARG A 833 5.28 25.21 17.55
N VAL A 834 4.46 25.12 16.51
CA VAL A 834 3.32 24.20 16.42
C VAL A 834 3.67 23.09 15.43
N PRO A 835 3.87 21.83 15.90
CA PRO A 835 4.36 20.75 15.04
C PRO A 835 3.40 20.38 13.90
N PHE A 836 2.10 20.39 14.16
CA PHE A 836 1.07 19.98 13.20
C PHE A 836 -0.24 20.72 13.48
N LEU A 837 -0.97 21.10 12.44
CA LEU A 837 -2.26 21.78 12.51
C LEU A 837 -3.17 21.30 11.36
N ILE A 838 -4.42 20.95 11.66
CA ILE A 838 -5.45 20.56 10.67
C ILE A 838 -6.32 21.79 10.38
N GLY A 839 -6.77 21.96 9.14
CA GLY A 839 -7.66 23.05 8.75
C GLY A 839 -9.06 22.92 9.37
N GLU A 840 -9.70 24.04 9.63
CA GLU A 840 -11.08 24.09 10.12
C GLU A 840 -12.07 23.69 9.00
N PRO A 841 -13.07 22.84 9.27
CA PRO A 841 -14.11 22.52 8.31
C PRO A 841 -14.95 23.76 8.01
N THR A 842 -15.43 23.90 6.77
CA THR A 842 -16.31 25.01 6.39
C THR A 842 -17.64 24.85 7.14
N GLU A 843 -17.93 25.72 8.10
CA GLU A 843 -19.29 25.81 8.62
C GLU A 843 -20.18 26.29 7.47
N GLU A 844 -21.09 25.43 7.01
CA GLU A 844 -22.19 25.86 6.14
C GLU A 844 -23.05 26.86 6.92
N SER A 845 -22.70 28.14 6.81
CA SER A 845 -23.52 29.22 7.32
C SER A 845 -24.83 29.23 6.53
N THR A 846 -25.90 28.71 7.14
CA THR A 846 -27.25 28.88 6.65
C THR A 846 -27.53 30.35 6.35
N SER A 847 -27.97 30.60 5.13
CA SER A 847 -28.44 31.86 4.55
C SER A 847 -29.14 32.81 5.54
N SER A 848 -28.72 34.07 5.60
CA SER A 848 -29.61 35.21 5.27
C SER A 848 -28.85 36.54 5.16
N ASP A 849 -29.19 37.27 4.10
CA ASP A 849 -28.88 38.66 3.86
C ASP A 849 -29.33 39.61 4.99
N LYS A 850 -28.59 40.73 5.10
CA LYS A 850 -28.85 42.00 5.81
C LYS A 850 -28.38 42.12 7.27
N LYS A 851 -27.24 42.80 7.45
CA LYS A 851 -27.11 44.18 7.99
C LYS A 851 -25.60 44.49 8.15
N VAL A 852 -25.10 45.53 7.50
CA VAL A 852 -24.78 46.82 8.13
C VAL A 852 -24.04 46.63 9.45
N SER A 853 -22.75 46.98 9.42
CA SER A 853 -21.91 47.31 10.55
C SER A 853 -22.66 48.03 11.67
N SER A 854 -22.93 47.33 12.77
CA SER A 854 -23.17 47.87 14.11
C SER A 854 -23.05 46.72 15.11
N GLU A 855 -22.16 46.93 16.10
CA GLU A 855 -22.35 46.69 17.53
C GLU A 855 -22.89 45.33 18.05
N ILE A 856 -22.16 44.84 19.07
CA ILE A 856 -22.55 43.88 20.12
C ILE A 856 -22.54 42.39 19.69
N VAL A 857 -21.52 41.67 20.16
CA VAL A 857 -21.49 40.20 20.21
C VAL A 857 -21.95 39.79 21.62
N PRO A 858 -22.98 38.93 21.77
CA PRO A 858 -23.42 38.48 23.07
C PRO A 858 -22.40 37.51 23.67
N TYR A 859 -22.22 37.65 24.98
CA TYR A 859 -21.45 36.75 25.82
C TYR A 859 -22.30 35.49 26.04
N ASP A 860 -22.01 34.38 25.36
CA ASP A 860 -22.67 33.11 25.64
C ASP A 860 -21.68 32.12 26.26
N ASN A 861 -22.05 31.67 27.45
CA ASN A 861 -21.33 30.74 28.29
C ASN A 861 -21.86 29.34 27.92
N GLY A 862 -21.27 28.74 26.89
CA GLY A 862 -21.67 27.42 26.39
C GLY A 862 -20.45 26.57 26.04
N SER A 863 -20.10 25.63 26.90
CA SER A 863 -19.10 24.60 26.65
C SER A 863 -19.51 23.69 25.49
N HIS A 864 -19.06 24.01 24.28
CA HIS A 864 -19.03 23.08 23.16
C HIS A 864 -17.73 22.26 23.26
N GLU A 865 -17.79 21.08 23.87
CA GLU A 865 -16.70 20.10 23.92
C GLU A 865 -16.42 19.38 22.57
N ASN A 866 -16.69 20.03 21.43
CA ASN A 866 -16.49 19.42 20.12
C ASN A 866 -15.47 20.24 19.29
N ASP A 867 -14.37 19.57 18.94
CA ASP A 867 -13.29 19.96 18.00
C ASP A 867 -12.15 20.91 18.45
N ASP A 868 -11.56 20.64 19.63
CA ASP A 868 -10.25 21.19 20.03
C ASP A 868 -9.08 20.79 19.10
N SER A 869 -9.26 19.87 18.16
CA SER A 869 -8.14 19.38 17.32
C SER A 869 -7.73 20.31 16.17
N SER A 870 -8.61 21.24 15.79
CA SER A 870 -8.42 22.15 14.66
C SER A 870 -7.77 23.49 15.07
N ARG A 871 -7.71 23.77 16.38
CA ARG A 871 -7.16 25.01 16.95
C ARG A 871 -5.95 24.70 17.82
N ALA A 872 -4.84 25.41 17.59
CA ALA A 872 -3.67 25.31 18.45
C ALA A 872 -3.59 26.50 19.42
N LEU A 873 -3.46 26.22 20.73
CA LEU A 873 -3.21 27.24 21.74
C LEU A 873 -1.74 27.69 21.69
N VAL A 874 -1.53 28.99 21.50
CA VAL A 874 -0.23 29.66 21.42
C VAL A 874 -0.13 30.68 22.54
N MET A 875 0.97 30.65 23.30
CA MET A 875 1.23 31.61 24.37
C MET A 875 2.31 32.60 23.92
N ILE A 876 1.98 33.89 23.86
CA ILE A 876 2.93 34.97 23.60
C ILE A 876 3.47 35.46 24.94
N GLU A 877 4.75 35.24 25.21
CA GLU A 877 5.43 35.75 26.42
C GLU A 877 6.11 37.08 26.12
N LEU A 878 5.61 38.17 26.72
CA LEU A 878 6.16 39.52 26.62
C LEU A 878 6.94 39.87 27.88
N GLU A 879 8.02 40.63 27.72
CA GLU A 879 8.78 41.20 28.84
C GLU A 879 8.78 42.73 28.69
N PRO A 880 7.80 43.45 29.27
CA PRO A 880 7.66 44.89 29.10
C PRO A 880 8.82 45.63 29.80
N ARG A 881 9.53 46.49 29.06
CA ARG A 881 10.54 47.41 29.65
C ARG A 881 9.92 48.72 30.09
N GLU A 882 8.78 49.08 29.52
CA GLU A 882 7.92 50.19 29.91
C GLU A 882 6.46 49.75 29.77
N PRO A 883 5.53 50.29 30.59
CA PRO A 883 4.12 49.94 30.55
C PRO A 883 3.40 50.68 29.40
N THR A 884 3.84 50.43 28.17
CA THR A 884 3.35 51.08 26.95
C THR A 884 2.64 50.06 26.06
N PRO A 885 1.34 50.23 25.75
CA PRO A 885 0.63 49.41 24.77
C PRO A 885 1.31 49.41 23.40
N GLY A 886 1.11 48.37 22.61
CA GLY A 886 1.79 48.24 21.33
C GLY A 886 1.26 47.13 20.43
N LEU A 887 1.72 47.11 19.19
CA LEU A 887 1.41 46.06 18.22
C LEU A 887 2.55 45.04 18.17
N VAL A 888 2.21 43.75 18.25
CA VAL A 888 3.13 42.64 18.01
C VAL A 888 2.86 42.11 16.61
N ASP A 889 3.79 42.38 15.70
CA ASP A 889 3.81 41.79 14.37
C ASP A 889 4.13 40.29 14.47
N VAL A 890 3.35 39.49 13.74
CA VAL A 890 3.47 38.04 13.73
C VAL A 890 3.86 37.56 12.34
N PHE A 891 4.98 36.85 12.26
CA PHE A 891 5.47 36.22 11.04
C PHE A 891 5.34 34.70 11.16
N LEU A 892 4.69 34.10 10.16
CA LEU A 892 4.47 32.67 10.05
C LEU A 892 5.48 32.05 9.06
N GLU A 893 6.10 30.95 9.46
CA GLU A 893 6.78 30.02 8.56
C GLU A 893 6.26 28.59 8.80
N SER A 894 5.74 27.93 7.77
CA SER A 894 5.18 26.58 7.89
C SER A 894 5.38 25.78 6.60
N ASN A 895 5.18 24.46 6.64
CA ASN A 895 5.21 23.60 5.46
C ASN A 895 3.80 23.08 5.13
N ALA A 896 3.41 23.22 3.86
CA ALA A 896 2.24 22.53 3.33
C ALA A 896 2.53 21.03 3.13
N GLU A 897 1.49 20.21 3.02
CA GLU A 897 1.59 18.76 2.76
C GLU A 897 2.40 18.39 1.51
N ASN A 898 2.35 19.24 0.49
CA ASN A 898 3.09 19.07 -0.75
C ASN A 898 4.61 19.38 -0.62
N GLY A 899 5.05 19.83 0.57
CA GLY A 899 6.43 20.18 0.92
C GLY A 899 6.86 21.60 0.55
N GLN A 900 5.93 22.47 0.12
CA GLN A 900 6.18 23.90 -0.10
C GLN A 900 6.22 24.66 1.23
N ILE A 901 7.07 25.67 1.30
CA ILE A 901 7.21 26.53 2.48
C ILE A 901 6.24 27.71 2.34
N ILE A 902 5.36 27.86 3.31
CA ILE A 902 4.45 29.00 3.49
C ILE A 902 5.18 30.02 4.36
N ARG A 903 5.32 31.25 3.89
CA ARG A 903 5.85 32.37 4.66
C ARG A 903 4.94 33.58 4.50
N GLY A 904 4.62 34.28 5.57
CA GLY A 904 3.82 35.50 5.48
C GLY A 904 3.64 36.18 6.82
N GLN A 905 3.21 37.44 6.77
CA GLN A 905 2.80 38.18 7.95
C GLN A 905 1.32 37.89 8.22
N LEU A 906 1.00 37.59 9.48
CA LEU A 906 -0.36 37.45 9.97
C LEU A 906 -0.88 38.79 10.49
N HIS A 907 -2.16 38.85 10.88
CA HIS A 907 -2.66 40.01 11.59
C HIS A 907 -1.88 40.20 12.89
N GLY A 908 -1.38 41.43 13.12
CA GLY A 908 -0.66 41.76 14.34
C GLY A 908 -1.56 41.63 15.56
N ILE A 909 -0.99 41.19 16.68
CA ILE A 909 -1.70 41.09 17.96
C ILE A 909 -1.50 42.39 18.71
N THR A 910 -2.61 43.05 19.05
CA THR A 910 -2.61 44.26 19.86
C THR A 910 -2.41 43.88 21.32
N VAL A 911 -1.48 44.55 21.99
CA VAL A 911 -1.22 44.45 23.43
C VAL A 911 -1.79 45.71 24.06
N GLY A 912 -2.81 45.54 24.90
CA GLY A 912 -3.47 46.64 25.62
C GLY A 912 -2.72 47.01 26.90
N ILE A 913 -3.12 48.12 27.51
CA ILE A 913 -2.61 48.49 28.84
C ILE A 913 -3.11 47.51 29.90
N GLU A 914 -4.32 46.97 29.70
CA GLU A 914 -4.96 46.00 30.57
C GLU A 914 -4.23 44.65 30.62
N ASP A 915 -3.49 44.28 29.57
CA ASP A 915 -2.66 43.05 29.56
C ASP A 915 -1.49 43.16 30.54
N MET A 916 -1.10 44.39 30.91
CA MET A 916 0.01 44.67 31.82
C MET A 916 -0.45 44.81 33.28
N PHE A 917 -1.74 44.67 33.56
CA PHE A 917 -2.27 44.77 34.91
C PHE A 917 -1.91 43.51 35.69
N LEU A 918 -1.01 43.67 36.65
CA LEU A 918 -0.58 42.59 37.54
C LEU A 918 -0.92 42.94 38.99
N LYS A 919 -1.10 41.91 39.82
CA LYS A 919 -1.23 42.11 41.27
C LYS A 919 0.11 42.62 41.83
N ALA A 920 0.05 43.42 42.88
CA ALA A 920 1.24 43.82 43.60
C ALA A 920 2.04 42.58 44.08
N ILE A 921 3.36 42.64 43.95
CA ILE A 921 4.25 41.58 44.41
C ILE A 921 4.20 41.54 45.95
N ILE A 922 3.80 40.40 46.49
CA ILE A 922 3.70 40.20 47.94
C ILE A 922 5.03 39.62 48.45
N PRO A 923 5.62 40.21 49.49
CA PRO A 923 6.80 39.66 50.16
C PRO A 923 6.55 38.23 50.69
N SER A 924 7.53 37.34 50.58
CA SER A 924 7.40 35.91 50.94
C SER A 924 7.16 35.65 52.44
N ASP A 925 7.28 36.66 53.28
CA ASP A 925 7.10 36.62 54.74
C ASP A 925 5.67 37.02 55.20
N VAL A 926 4.80 37.41 54.27
CA VAL A 926 3.38 37.67 54.54
C VAL A 926 2.56 36.38 54.36
N LEU A 927 1.82 35.98 55.40
CA LEU A 927 0.89 34.85 55.34
C LEU A 927 -0.29 35.17 54.41
N GLU A 928 -0.83 34.15 53.73
CA GLU A 928 -1.96 34.34 52.79
C GLU A 928 -3.16 35.05 53.43
N GLU A 929 -3.49 34.76 54.69
CA GLU A 929 -4.57 35.40 55.47
C GLU A 929 -4.36 36.90 55.72
N ALA A 930 -3.10 37.37 55.75
CA ALA A 930 -2.74 38.77 55.99
C ALA A 930 -2.57 39.60 54.69
N THR A 931 -2.70 38.95 53.52
CA THR A 931 -2.53 39.57 52.20
C THR A 931 -3.47 40.76 51.95
N PRO A 932 -4.78 40.70 52.28
CA PRO A 932 -5.69 41.82 52.04
C PRO A 932 -5.30 43.07 52.86
N ALA A 933 -4.93 42.87 54.13
CA ALA A 933 -4.48 43.93 55.01
C ALA A 933 -3.20 44.59 54.49
N TYR A 934 -2.21 43.78 54.11
CA TYR A 934 -0.95 44.26 53.53
C TYR A 934 -1.18 45.08 52.25
N ASN A 935 -2.03 44.61 51.33
CA ASN A 935 -2.33 45.36 50.11
C ASN A 935 -3.03 46.70 50.41
N SER A 936 -3.89 46.77 51.43
CA SER A 936 -4.57 48.02 51.85
C SER A 936 -3.59 49.03 52.46
N ASP A 937 -2.64 48.54 53.26
CA ASP A 937 -1.56 49.35 53.82
C ASP A 937 -0.59 49.83 52.73
N LEU A 938 -0.28 48.96 51.75
CA LEU A 938 0.53 49.29 50.59
C LEU A 938 -0.15 50.34 49.70
N PHE A 939 -1.46 50.20 49.44
CA PHE A 939 -2.23 51.21 48.70
C PHE A 939 -2.17 52.56 49.42
N THR A 940 -2.41 52.59 50.73
CA THR A 940 -2.35 53.83 51.52
C THR A 940 -0.96 54.46 51.49
N SER A 941 0.08 53.63 51.57
CA SER A 941 1.48 54.08 51.52
C SER A 941 1.88 54.65 50.16
N LEU A 942 1.55 53.97 49.06
CA LEU A 942 1.77 54.48 47.71
C LEU A 942 0.92 55.71 47.43
N TRP A 943 -0.32 55.75 47.93
CA TRP A 943 -1.22 56.90 47.77
C TRP A 943 -0.65 58.15 48.41
N GLU A 944 -0.13 58.07 49.64
CA GLU A 944 0.53 59.20 50.31
C GLU A 944 1.88 59.56 49.66
N ALA A 945 2.62 58.57 49.15
CA ALA A 945 3.90 58.78 48.47
C ALA A 945 3.78 59.52 47.13
N PHE A 946 2.70 59.28 46.38
CA PHE A 946 2.47 59.91 45.07
C PHE A 946 1.80 61.29 45.14
N GLY A 947 1.46 61.78 46.34
CA GLY A 947 0.83 63.08 46.55
C GLY A 947 1.80 64.27 46.47
N SER A 948 1.31 65.45 46.09
CA SER A 948 2.11 66.67 45.92
C SER A 948 2.60 67.33 47.24
N SER A 949 2.20 66.80 48.39
CA SER A 949 2.48 67.38 49.72
C SER A 949 3.57 66.67 50.52
N SER A 950 4.21 65.63 49.98
CA SER A 950 5.09 64.74 50.74
C SER A 950 6.55 64.74 50.22
N ASN A 951 7.53 64.84 51.13
CA ASN A 951 8.96 65.00 50.83
C ASN A 951 9.66 63.72 50.29
N PHE A 952 8.91 62.77 49.71
CA PHE A 952 9.43 61.45 49.29
C PHE A 952 10.25 61.47 47.99
N GLY A 953 10.15 62.53 47.17
CA GLY A 953 10.84 62.62 45.86
C GLY A 953 12.37 62.67 45.88
N ARG A 954 13.03 62.44 47.04
CA ARG A 954 14.49 62.32 47.17
C ARG A 954 14.93 60.97 47.72
N GLU A 955 14.01 60.06 48.00
CA GLU A 955 14.32 58.75 48.53
C GLU A 955 14.53 57.71 47.43
N ILE A 956 15.45 56.79 47.70
CA ILE A 956 15.92 55.77 46.78
C ILE A 956 15.57 54.40 47.38
N PHE A 957 14.75 53.63 46.69
CA PHE A 957 14.31 52.30 47.13
C PHE A 957 15.13 51.20 46.44
N PRO A 958 15.87 50.35 47.17
CA PRO A 958 16.68 49.30 46.57
C PRO A 958 15.79 48.22 45.93
N LEU A 959 16.13 47.81 44.71
CA LEU A 959 15.47 46.72 44.00
C LEU A 959 16.12 45.36 44.30
N GLN A 960 15.39 44.28 44.02
CA GLN A 960 15.88 42.92 44.18
C GLN A 960 17.10 42.69 43.27
N GLY A 961 18.19 42.16 43.84
CA GLY A 961 19.48 41.97 43.14
C GLY A 961 20.55 43.02 43.46
N GLY A 962 20.18 44.11 44.13
CA GLY A 962 21.10 44.99 44.89
C GLY A 962 22.00 45.93 44.08
N LYS A 963 21.80 46.06 42.77
CA LYS A 963 22.60 46.95 41.89
C LYS A 963 21.84 48.21 41.43
N GLY A 964 20.53 48.13 41.22
CA GLY A 964 19.68 49.26 40.87
C GLY A 964 18.75 49.71 42.00
N ALA A 965 18.19 50.91 41.84
CA ALA A 965 17.22 51.47 42.76
C ALA A 965 16.12 52.26 42.05
N ALA A 966 14.95 52.39 42.69
CA ALA A 966 13.79 53.12 42.20
C ALA A 966 13.63 54.46 42.92
N VAL A 967 13.36 55.52 42.16
CA VAL A 967 12.95 56.84 42.66
C VAL A 967 11.47 57.00 42.37
N ILE A 968 10.69 57.36 43.39
CA ILE A 968 9.25 57.57 43.26
C ILE A 968 8.99 59.02 42.84
N SER A 969 8.33 59.22 41.70
CA SER A 969 7.85 60.53 41.23
C SER A 969 6.37 60.42 40.86
N GLY A 970 5.49 60.71 41.82
CA GLY A 970 4.05 60.62 41.62
C GLY A 970 3.46 61.73 40.76
N THR A 971 2.45 61.39 39.96
CA THR A 971 1.54 62.31 39.29
C THR A 971 0.10 62.01 39.67
N GLN A 972 -0.76 63.04 39.63
CA GLN A 972 -2.18 62.92 39.96
C GLN A 972 -3.04 63.38 38.79
N SER A 973 -4.07 62.60 38.47
CA SER A 973 -5.13 62.93 37.53
C SER A 973 -6.51 62.69 38.17
N VAL A 974 -7.56 63.34 37.65
CA VAL A 974 -8.94 63.17 38.12
C VAL A 974 -9.85 63.06 36.91
N LYS A 975 -10.68 62.02 36.87
CA LYS A 975 -11.65 61.76 35.80
C LYS A 975 -13.05 61.59 36.41
N LEU A 976 -14.04 62.27 35.83
CA LEU A 976 -15.44 62.11 36.22
C LEU A 976 -16.11 61.14 35.24
N LEU A 977 -16.75 60.09 35.77
CA LEU A 977 -17.51 59.11 35.00
C LEU A 977 -19.01 59.29 35.28
N GLU A 978 -19.81 59.57 34.25
CA GLU A 978 -21.27 59.71 34.36
C GLU A 978 -21.97 58.34 34.21
N VAL A 979 -21.66 57.43 35.14
CA VAL A 979 -22.14 56.03 35.11
C VAL A 979 -22.82 55.69 36.45
N PRO A 980 -23.98 55.01 36.43
CA PRO A 980 -24.65 54.56 37.65
C PRO A 980 -23.86 53.46 38.37
N ALA A 981 -24.01 53.40 39.69
CA ALA A 981 -23.25 52.48 40.55
C ALA A 981 -23.35 51.00 40.17
N SER A 982 -24.52 50.53 39.71
CA SER A 982 -24.74 49.14 39.33
C SER A 982 -23.92 48.71 38.09
N SER A 983 -23.85 49.56 37.06
CA SER A 983 -23.06 49.29 35.86
C SER A 983 -21.55 49.38 36.14
N LEU A 984 -21.14 50.32 37.00
CA LEU A 984 -19.76 50.40 37.46
C LEU A 984 -19.32 49.12 38.18
N ILE A 985 -20.12 48.64 39.13
CA ILE A 985 -19.80 47.44 39.93
C ILE A 985 -19.71 46.21 39.04
N GLN A 986 -20.66 46.03 38.11
CA GLN A 986 -20.60 44.94 37.14
C GLN A 986 -19.34 44.98 36.27
N SER A 987 -18.90 46.18 35.87
CA SER A 987 -17.69 46.37 35.06
C SER A 987 -16.41 46.07 35.85
N ILE A 988 -16.37 46.49 37.13
CA ILE A 988 -15.27 46.20 38.05
C ILE A 988 -15.20 44.69 38.32
N GLU A 989 -16.33 44.04 38.62
CA GLU A 989 -16.38 42.59 38.87
C GLU A 989 -15.87 41.76 37.70
N ARG A 990 -16.12 42.21 36.46
CA ARG A 990 -15.68 41.52 35.24
C ARG A 990 -14.19 41.72 34.93
N GLN A 991 -13.65 42.92 35.14
CA GLN A 991 -12.35 43.32 34.56
C GLN A 991 -11.29 43.73 35.60
N LEU A 992 -11.70 44.21 36.78
CA LEU A 992 -10.79 44.76 37.79
C LEU A 992 -10.87 44.07 39.16
N ALA A 993 -11.76 43.09 39.33
CA ALA A 993 -11.95 42.36 40.59
C ALA A 993 -10.65 41.86 41.25
N PRO A 994 -9.64 41.33 40.52
CA PRO A 994 -8.40 40.85 41.12
C PRO A 994 -7.53 41.95 41.74
N PHE A 995 -7.77 43.22 41.42
CA PHE A 995 -6.95 44.38 41.80
C PHE A 995 -7.63 45.27 42.85
N VAL A 996 -8.88 44.95 43.24
CA VAL A 996 -9.59 45.66 44.32
C VAL A 996 -8.94 45.30 45.65
N VAL A 997 -8.65 46.31 46.47
CA VAL A 997 -7.92 46.14 47.73
C VAL A 997 -8.75 46.53 48.94
N SER A 998 -9.55 47.59 48.85
CA SER A 998 -10.51 47.95 49.89
C SER A 998 -11.76 48.60 49.33
N VAL A 999 -12.89 48.31 49.97
CA VAL A 999 -14.20 48.93 49.71
C VAL A 999 -14.67 49.61 50.99
N ILE A 1000 -15.09 50.86 50.88
CA ILE A 1000 -15.43 51.73 52.00
C ILE A 1000 -16.87 52.24 51.82
N GLY A 1001 -17.70 52.11 52.85
CA GLY A 1001 -19.07 52.65 52.90
C GLY A 1001 -20.15 51.56 52.84
N GLU A 1002 -20.97 51.47 53.89
CA GLU A 1002 -22.00 50.42 54.08
C GLU A 1002 -22.87 50.13 52.84
N PRO A 1003 -23.51 51.12 52.16
CA PRO A 1003 -24.41 50.81 51.06
C PRO A 1003 -23.68 50.27 49.81
N LEU A 1004 -22.38 50.55 49.66
CA LEU A 1004 -21.56 49.99 48.60
C LEU A 1004 -20.99 48.62 48.98
N VAL A 1005 -20.64 48.43 50.25
CA VAL A 1005 -20.15 47.18 50.81
C VAL A 1005 -21.20 46.07 50.69
N ASP A 1006 -22.45 46.36 51.05
CA ASP A 1006 -23.55 45.38 50.94
C ASP A 1006 -23.80 44.97 49.49
N LEU A 1007 -23.84 45.95 48.57
CA LEU A 1007 -24.15 45.70 47.16
C LEU A 1007 -23.07 44.88 46.43
N ILE A 1008 -21.80 45.03 46.79
CA ILE A 1008 -20.69 44.25 46.22
C ILE A 1008 -20.56 42.88 46.91
N ARG A 1009 -20.85 42.80 48.22
CA ARG A 1009 -20.77 41.55 48.99
C ARG A 1009 -21.79 40.52 48.50
N ASP A 1010 -22.97 40.97 48.08
CA ASP A 1010 -24.03 40.12 47.51
C ASP A 1010 -23.63 39.50 46.15
N GLY A 1011 -22.72 40.12 45.39
CA GLY A 1011 -22.24 39.64 44.09
C GLY A 1011 -21.24 38.48 44.18
N GLY A 1012 -20.47 38.37 45.27
CA GLY A 1012 -19.61 37.20 45.58
C GLY A 1012 -18.39 36.97 44.68
N ILE A 1013 -18.11 37.86 43.72
CA ILE A 1013 -16.98 37.79 42.78
C ILE A 1013 -15.70 38.41 43.37
N ILE A 1014 -15.81 39.58 44.01
CA ILE A 1014 -14.68 40.26 44.66
C ILE A 1014 -14.43 39.62 46.03
N ARG A 1015 -13.25 39.00 46.20
CA ARG A 1015 -12.82 38.26 47.40
C ARG A 1015 -11.44 38.77 47.83
N ASP A 1016 -11.07 38.54 49.08
CA ASP A 1016 -9.76 38.94 49.64
C ASP A 1016 -9.53 40.46 49.69
N VAL A 1017 -10.56 41.21 50.10
CA VAL A 1017 -10.60 42.68 50.17
C VAL A 1017 -10.89 43.15 51.59
N VAL A 1018 -10.32 44.30 51.99
CA VAL A 1018 -10.61 44.93 53.28
C VAL A 1018 -11.89 45.76 53.19
N TRP A 1019 -12.91 45.37 53.95
CA TRP A 1019 -14.17 46.11 54.09
C TRP A 1019 -14.05 47.10 55.25
N LYS A 1020 -14.26 48.39 54.99
CA LYS A 1020 -14.24 49.44 56.02
C LYS A 1020 -15.60 50.13 56.09
N ASP A 1021 -16.23 50.07 57.25
CA ASP A 1021 -17.47 50.80 57.52
C ASP A 1021 -17.11 52.23 57.93
N VAL A 1022 -17.88 53.21 57.47
CA VAL A 1022 -17.69 54.60 57.89
C VAL A 1022 -18.41 54.80 59.22
N GLU A 1023 -17.78 54.39 60.32
CA GLU A 1023 -18.09 54.96 61.64
C GLU A 1023 -16.99 55.94 62.05
N LEU A 1024 -17.44 57.10 62.52
CA LEU A 1024 -16.65 58.28 62.90
C LEU A 1024 -15.62 57.97 63.99
N ASP A 1025 -14.34 57.91 63.66
CA ASP A 1025 -13.27 58.16 64.62
C ASP A 1025 -12.77 59.61 64.48
N LEU A 1026 -13.55 60.53 65.04
CA LEU A 1026 -13.02 61.78 65.55
C LEU A 1026 -12.39 61.49 66.93
N PRO A 1027 -11.08 61.62 67.13
CA PRO A 1027 -10.55 61.73 68.47
C PRO A 1027 -10.85 63.15 68.97
N VAL A 1028 -11.76 63.24 69.93
CA VAL A 1028 -11.94 64.42 70.77
C VAL A 1028 -10.71 64.53 71.68
N ASP A 1029 -9.82 65.49 71.41
CA ASP A 1029 -9.43 66.44 72.45
C ASP A 1029 -8.69 67.70 71.92
N SER A 1030 -9.41 68.82 72.09
CA SER A 1030 -8.98 70.15 72.59
C SER A 1030 -7.68 70.84 72.08
N THR A 1031 -7.91 71.76 71.13
CA THR A 1031 -7.48 73.19 71.12
C THR A 1031 -5.99 73.58 71.28
N SER A 1032 -5.37 74.03 70.17
CA SER A 1032 -4.81 75.41 70.06
C SER A 1032 -4.39 75.78 68.63
N LEU A 1033 -5.22 76.58 67.96
CA LEU A 1033 -4.89 77.78 67.15
C LEU A 1033 -3.62 77.79 66.27
N ILE A 1034 -3.79 77.75 64.93
CA ILE A 1034 -3.56 78.87 63.96
C ILE A 1034 -3.32 78.40 62.50
N THR A 1035 -4.28 78.77 61.65
CA THR A 1035 -4.24 79.15 60.22
C THR A 1035 -3.57 78.28 59.15
N GLY A 1036 -4.36 77.94 58.11
CA GLY A 1036 -3.79 77.58 56.80
C GLY A 1036 -4.74 76.92 55.79
N ILE A 1037 -5.80 77.62 55.39
CA ILE A 1037 -6.52 77.53 54.09
C ILE A 1037 -7.05 76.13 53.68
N GLY A 1038 -8.38 75.99 53.80
CA GLY A 1038 -9.12 74.87 53.23
C GLY A 1038 -9.20 74.94 51.71
N THR A 1039 -9.22 73.77 51.09
CA THR A 1039 -9.73 73.58 49.73
C THR A 1039 -11.05 72.81 49.84
N SER A 1040 -12.14 73.57 49.89
CA SER A 1040 -13.42 73.15 49.32
C SER A 1040 -13.18 72.54 47.93
N PRO A 1041 -13.98 71.56 47.48
CA PRO A 1041 -13.94 71.15 46.08
C PRO A 1041 -14.28 72.37 45.22
N LEU A 1042 -13.34 72.75 44.36
CA LEU A 1042 -13.56 73.76 43.33
C LEU A 1042 -14.77 73.33 42.49
N ALA A 1043 -15.89 74.02 42.67
CA ALA A 1043 -16.97 74.00 41.72
C ALA A 1043 -16.48 74.68 40.43
N LEU A 1044 -16.25 73.88 39.38
CA LEU A 1044 -16.10 74.39 38.02
C LEU A 1044 -17.43 75.06 37.63
N LYS A 1045 -17.48 76.38 37.71
CA LYS A 1045 -18.52 77.18 37.04
C LYS A 1045 -18.26 77.10 35.54
N TYR A 1046 -19.03 76.28 34.84
CA TYR A 1046 -19.25 76.51 33.42
C TYR A 1046 -20.05 77.81 33.28
N ILE A 1047 -19.50 78.74 32.50
CA ILE A 1047 -20.24 79.88 31.97
C ILE A 1047 -21.15 79.27 30.91
N ASP A 1048 -22.44 79.17 31.20
CA ASP A 1048 -23.46 78.87 30.20
C ASP A 1048 -24.17 80.20 29.88
N GLU A 1049 -24.05 80.63 28.62
CA GLU A 1049 -24.91 81.68 28.10
C GLU A 1049 -26.28 81.08 27.77
N GLY A 1050 -27.33 81.66 28.35
CA GLY A 1050 -28.67 81.70 27.76
C GLY A 1050 -29.60 80.52 28.05
N ASP A 1051 -30.32 80.60 29.17
CA ASP A 1051 -31.73 81.03 29.20
C ASP A 1051 -32.55 80.37 30.31
N GLU A 1052 -33.41 81.21 30.87
CA GLU A 1052 -34.16 81.07 32.12
C GLU A 1052 -35.25 80.00 32.07
N ILE A 1053 -35.27 79.07 33.04
CA ILE A 1053 -36.52 78.61 33.67
C ILE A 1053 -36.27 78.40 35.17
N LYS A 1054 -36.92 79.24 35.98
CA LYS A 1054 -37.03 79.08 37.44
C LYS A 1054 -37.88 77.86 37.77
N GLY A 1055 -37.32 76.96 38.58
CA GLY A 1055 -38.05 75.92 39.32
C GLY A 1055 -37.26 75.52 40.55
N ASP A 1056 -37.81 75.81 41.73
CA ASP A 1056 -37.29 75.41 43.04
C ASP A 1056 -37.09 73.88 43.12
N PHE A 1057 -35.83 73.44 43.19
CA PHE A 1057 -35.44 72.26 43.96
C PHE A 1057 -34.15 72.57 44.72
N ALA A 1058 -34.35 72.99 45.96
CA ALA A 1058 -33.29 73.02 46.95
C ALA A 1058 -32.76 71.60 47.19
N GLY A 1059 -31.44 71.44 47.05
CA GLY A 1059 -30.62 70.46 47.75
C GLY A 1059 -31.08 69.00 47.69
N ASP A 1060 -30.76 68.31 46.59
CA ASP A 1060 -30.53 66.87 46.67
C ASP A 1060 -29.03 66.63 46.75
N MET A 1061 -28.59 66.34 47.97
CA MET A 1061 -27.23 66.00 48.32
C MET A 1061 -26.91 64.68 47.62
N ARG A 1062 -26.13 64.70 46.52
CA ARG A 1062 -25.61 63.49 45.85
C ARG A 1062 -25.17 62.48 46.91
N THR A 1063 -25.96 61.45 47.13
CA THR A 1063 -25.70 60.40 48.11
C THR A 1063 -24.43 59.69 47.66
N ARG A 1064 -23.35 59.88 48.42
CA ARG A 1064 -22.09 59.16 48.21
C ARG A 1064 -22.29 57.76 48.79
N MET A 1065 -22.31 56.75 47.93
CA MET A 1065 -22.46 55.35 48.34
C MET A 1065 -21.20 54.82 49.02
N GLY A 1066 -20.01 55.24 48.54
CA GLY A 1066 -18.75 54.75 49.10
C GLY A 1066 -17.55 55.01 48.22
N CYS A 1067 -16.43 54.37 48.54
CA CYS A 1067 -15.18 54.43 47.77
C CYS A 1067 -14.62 53.02 47.50
N ILE A 1068 -14.11 52.79 46.29
CA ILE A 1068 -13.37 51.57 45.92
C ILE A 1068 -11.91 51.96 45.69
N HIS A 1069 -10.99 51.22 46.32
CA HIS A 1069 -9.55 51.39 46.13
C HIS A 1069 -8.99 50.22 45.32
N ILE A 1070 -8.29 50.54 44.24
CA ILE A 1070 -7.72 49.57 43.29
C ILE A 1070 -6.22 49.82 43.17
N LEU A 1071 -5.43 48.76 43.36
CA LEU A 1071 -3.97 48.76 43.25
C LEU A 1071 -3.53 47.87 42.10
N ILE A 1072 -2.95 48.47 41.06
CA ILE A 1072 -2.42 47.75 39.91
C ILE A 1072 -0.92 47.94 39.88
N PHE A 1073 -0.19 46.83 39.78
CA PHE A 1073 1.24 46.84 39.49
C PHE A 1073 1.45 46.80 37.98
N LEU A 1074 2.29 47.70 37.47
CA LEU A 1074 2.64 47.84 36.06
C LEU A 1074 4.12 47.46 35.86
N PRO A 1075 4.42 46.37 35.13
CA PRO A 1075 5.80 46.00 34.86
C PRO A 1075 6.53 47.11 34.05
N PRO A 1076 7.83 47.33 34.29
CA PRO A 1076 8.70 46.51 35.12
C PRO A 1076 8.71 46.85 36.62
N ARG A 1077 8.26 48.04 37.06
CA ARG A 1077 8.36 48.48 38.46
C ARG A 1077 7.34 49.53 38.94
N PHE A 1078 6.40 49.93 38.09
CA PHE A 1078 5.51 51.08 38.29
C PHE A 1078 4.18 50.65 38.92
N HIS A 1079 3.39 51.62 39.37
CA HIS A 1079 2.11 51.38 40.04
C HIS A 1079 1.05 52.37 39.59
N LEU A 1080 -0.16 51.86 39.41
CA LEU A 1080 -1.36 52.63 39.12
C LEU A 1080 -2.37 52.46 40.27
N LEU A 1081 -2.74 53.58 40.88
CA LEU A 1081 -3.68 53.64 41.99
C LEU A 1081 -4.96 54.35 41.54
N LEU A 1082 -6.11 53.69 41.74
CA LEU A 1082 -7.42 54.28 41.47
C LEU A 1082 -8.21 54.36 42.77
N GLN A 1083 -8.71 55.55 43.10
CA GLN A 1083 -9.73 55.78 44.13
C GLN A 1083 -11.01 56.21 43.44
N MET A 1084 -12.00 55.33 43.39
CA MET A 1084 -13.30 55.56 42.75
C MET A 1084 -14.32 55.96 43.83
N GLU A 1085 -14.70 57.23 43.90
CA GLU A 1085 -15.79 57.70 44.76
C GLU A 1085 -17.12 57.47 44.04
N VAL A 1086 -17.87 56.47 44.49
CA VAL A 1086 -19.11 56.02 43.84
C VAL A 1086 -20.30 56.79 44.41
N GLY A 1087 -21.04 57.47 43.53
CA GLY A 1087 -22.36 58.03 43.83
C GLY A 1087 -23.44 57.36 42.98
N ASP A 1088 -24.70 57.68 43.25
CA ASP A 1088 -25.84 57.02 42.58
C ASP A 1088 -25.85 57.22 41.06
N VAL A 1089 -25.39 58.39 40.58
CA VAL A 1089 -25.49 58.82 39.16
C VAL A 1089 -24.12 59.05 38.51
N SER A 1090 -23.07 59.29 39.29
CA SER A 1090 -21.74 59.60 38.77
C SER A 1090 -20.65 59.14 39.72
N THR A 1091 -19.51 58.71 39.17
CA THR A 1091 -18.34 58.25 39.92
C THR A 1091 -17.14 59.14 39.65
N LEU A 1092 -16.51 59.65 40.70
CA LEU A 1092 -15.27 60.44 40.58
C LEU A 1092 -14.07 59.52 40.77
N VAL A 1093 -13.24 59.37 39.75
CA VAL A 1093 -12.02 58.55 39.79
C VAL A 1093 -10.81 59.46 39.99
N ARG A 1094 -10.15 59.33 41.14
CA ARG A 1094 -8.83 59.94 41.37
C ARG A 1094 -7.76 58.91 41.03
N ILE A 1095 -6.82 59.30 40.17
CA ILE A 1095 -5.76 58.44 39.65
C ILE A 1095 -4.42 58.97 40.16
N ARG A 1096 -3.60 58.09 40.71
CA ARG A 1096 -2.19 58.38 41.04
C ARG A 1096 -1.28 57.31 40.44
N THR A 1097 -0.17 57.73 39.85
CA THR A 1097 0.82 56.84 39.24
C THR A 1097 2.22 57.40 39.39
N ASP A 1098 3.24 56.55 39.44
CA ASP A 1098 4.66 56.92 39.35
C ASP A 1098 5.19 56.91 37.91
N HIS A 1099 4.32 56.62 36.93
CA HIS A 1099 4.61 56.64 35.51
C HIS A 1099 3.57 57.45 34.73
N TRP A 1100 3.76 58.77 34.65
CA TRP A 1100 2.80 59.67 33.99
C TRP A 1100 2.43 59.32 32.53
N PRO A 1101 3.31 58.72 31.68
CA PRO A 1101 2.93 58.37 30.32
C PRO A 1101 1.78 57.36 30.23
N CYS A 1102 1.53 56.54 31.27
CA CYS A 1102 0.43 55.59 31.23
C CYS A 1102 -0.95 56.26 31.29
N LEU A 1103 -1.06 57.50 31.80
CA LEU A 1103 -2.34 58.18 31.99
C LEU A 1103 -3.15 58.31 30.70
N ALA A 1104 -2.49 58.53 29.56
CA ALA A 1104 -3.14 58.61 28.25
C ALA A 1104 -3.90 57.32 27.90
N TYR A 1105 -3.33 56.15 28.22
CA TYR A 1105 -3.97 54.86 27.96
C TYR A 1105 -5.03 54.50 29.00
N ILE A 1106 -4.87 54.98 30.24
CA ILE A 1106 -5.84 54.76 31.31
C ILE A 1106 -7.11 55.56 31.09
N ASP A 1107 -7.03 56.75 30.50
CA ASP A 1107 -8.21 57.52 30.13
C ASP A 1107 -9.08 56.75 29.13
N ASP A 1108 -8.50 56.22 28.05
CA ASP A 1108 -9.21 55.38 27.06
C ASP A 1108 -9.76 54.09 27.68
N TYR A 1109 -8.99 53.45 28.56
CA TYR A 1109 -9.40 52.24 29.27
C TYR A 1109 -10.61 52.48 30.17
N LEU A 1110 -10.58 53.56 30.96
CA LEU A 1110 -11.69 53.91 31.85
C LEU A 1110 -12.96 54.23 31.07
N GLU A 1111 -12.86 54.86 29.89
CA GLU A 1111 -13.99 55.09 28.98
C GLU A 1111 -14.55 53.79 28.40
N ALA A 1112 -13.67 52.90 27.92
CA ALA A 1112 -14.07 51.62 27.35
C ALA A 1112 -14.67 50.67 28.41
N LEU A 1113 -14.26 50.79 29.67
CA LEU A 1113 -14.71 49.93 30.78
C LEU A 1113 -16.24 49.89 30.91
N TYR A 1114 -16.93 50.99 30.60
CA TYR A 1114 -18.40 51.09 30.72
C TYR A 1114 -19.14 51.19 29.37
N LEU A 1115 -18.47 51.55 28.27
CA LEU A 1115 -19.05 51.50 26.92
C LEU A 1115 -19.18 50.06 26.38
N ALA A 1116 -18.56 49.07 27.03
CA ALA A 1116 -18.58 47.66 26.64
C ALA A 1116 -19.91 46.92 26.94
N HIS A 1117 -21.03 47.63 26.98
CA HIS A 1117 -22.38 47.10 27.21
C HIS A 1117 -23.23 47.04 25.94
#